data_AF-A0A6J0BTV9-F1
#
_entry.id   AF-A0A6J0BTV9-F1
#
_cell.length_a   1.000
_cell.length_b   1.000
_cell.length_c   1.000
_cell.angle_alpha   90.00
_cell.angle_beta   90.00
_cell.angle_gamma   90.00
#
_symmetry.space_group_name_H-M   'P 1'
#
loop_
_entity.id
_entity.type
_entity.pdbx_description
1 polymer ?
#
loop_
_entity_poly.entity_id
_entity_poly.type
_entity_poly.pdbx_seq_one_letter_code
_entity_poly.pdbx_strand_id
1 'polypeptide(L)'
;MSDITADEETVSSASQESLEIDTNRQFRMELSCPFTWDMEDTIKSRIKLLDTIEYRLETVTDIQDDFPEFVVIYHLLLVYENTLNDELSAATQCIMDAEKCLTDIKEKKTLINVENVLQHILIGTKYHVLKKLEQLKEANDLLKRICPIDGMNNVELAMLNGCKCLAWSLYNATDKLKAITYAQKAIEYETDNGKWYFLLGKNYRRLRRRDNSLANRPNQQEAKAFETAYKFSKRVLFGVSLAQMYRESGNYDEANKIYEQIYALKPNCTKVQLQLALGFIRMKKCRLAKNCLDFVAEKMPNSPAYAHYMGIYEEKCNRNFEAALPYYTAAIQGTNFAAECQYMKCKKIVEGVWDPLPYMLELLNKYAQDSDHVKQQINITIGSYYLFEMQDILNACQYITNAIKIKPNAKALREHFDLFRGYRVNIYHVLAKEIAFVKQTKSTIFSDDEMEILNDTVQLCNRNCTDLPSISTSELHTSSQPSAKSFHDYHRGSVNAKGNNRSERGRINRGSAPNVTPRWPARDTQNYARGFHQGSVNAEGITRRGRTSNRGSIPNHIPRNVDNTQGRAQGCGRTSRELQSNRGSCKESHSLSASRNTGGSGFTNREQGVQKMRSVSHNVSLSDNDGEAMVACSLVRTFKNLDMQK
;
A
#
# COMPACT_ATOMS: atom_id res chain seq x y z
N MET A 1 -71.61 28.68 45.11
CA MET A 1 -71.73 27.72 44.00
C MET A 1 -71.03 28.34 42.82
N SER A 2 -69.75 28.02 42.65
CA SER A 2 -68.87 28.61 41.65
C SER A 2 -67.56 27.80 41.65
N ASP A 3 -67.04 27.55 40.46
CA ASP A 3 -65.64 27.32 40.11
C ASP A 3 -64.86 26.22 40.86
N ILE A 4 -64.86 25.03 40.26
CA ILE A 4 -63.66 24.18 40.14
C ILE A 4 -63.53 23.79 38.66
N THR A 5 -62.57 24.38 37.96
CA THR A 5 -62.16 23.99 36.60
C THR A 5 -61.14 22.85 36.67
N ALA A 6 -61.13 21.95 35.68
CA ALA A 6 -60.29 20.76 35.70
C ALA A 6 -58.89 21.02 35.11
N ASP A 7 -57.85 20.61 35.84
CA ASP A 7 -56.48 20.45 35.34
C ASP A 7 -56.21 18.95 35.04
N GLU A 8 -56.51 18.49 33.81
CA GLU A 8 -56.27 17.10 33.36
C GLU A 8 -55.40 17.02 32.08
N GLU A 9 -54.45 17.94 31.87
CA GLU A 9 -53.67 17.98 30.61
C GLU A 9 -52.15 18.26 30.76
N THR A 10 -51.44 17.49 31.61
CA THR A 10 -49.96 17.59 31.74
C THR A 10 -49.17 16.29 31.93
N VAL A 11 -49.81 15.12 32.09
CA VAL A 11 -49.12 13.86 32.49
C VAL A 11 -48.62 12.99 31.31
N SER A 12 -48.99 13.34 30.07
CA SER A 12 -48.78 12.48 28.89
C SER A 12 -47.37 12.56 28.25
N SER A 13 -46.69 13.71 28.32
CA SER A 13 -45.43 13.94 27.57
C SER A 13 -44.24 13.16 28.13
N ALA A 14 -43.94 13.32 29.42
CA ALA A 14 -42.77 12.69 30.05
C ALA A 14 -42.84 11.15 30.09
N SER A 15 -44.05 10.58 30.05
CA SER A 15 -44.27 9.13 29.98
C SER A 15 -44.08 8.58 28.55
N GLN A 16 -44.38 9.36 27.51
CA GLN A 16 -44.01 9.04 26.12
C GLN A 16 -42.50 9.18 25.89
N GLU A 17 -41.90 10.28 26.34
CA GLU A 17 -40.47 10.58 26.14
C GLU A 17 -39.57 9.52 26.81
N SER A 18 -39.89 9.10 28.04
CA SER A 18 -39.14 8.04 28.74
C SER A 18 -39.28 6.67 28.07
N LEU A 19 -40.45 6.32 27.54
CA LEU A 19 -40.65 5.09 26.78
C LEU A 19 -39.88 5.11 25.45
N GLU A 20 -39.85 6.27 24.78
CA GLU A 20 -39.11 6.47 23.53
C GLU A 20 -37.59 6.41 23.76
N ILE A 21 -37.08 6.92 24.88
CA ILE A 21 -35.67 6.82 25.27
C ILE A 21 -35.21 5.37 25.43
N ASP A 22 -35.92 4.54 26.21
CA ASP A 22 -35.49 3.15 26.42
C ASP A 22 -35.67 2.30 25.14
N THR A 23 -36.70 2.57 24.35
CA THR A 23 -36.89 1.93 23.04
C THR A 23 -35.74 2.29 22.06
N ASN A 24 -35.35 3.57 21.99
CA ASN A 24 -34.16 4.00 21.23
C ASN A 24 -32.86 3.36 21.75
N ARG A 25 -32.76 3.13 23.06
CA ARG A 25 -31.58 2.51 23.69
C ARG A 25 -31.47 1.02 23.36
N GLN A 26 -32.58 0.29 23.35
CA GLN A 26 -32.60 -1.12 22.97
C GLN A 26 -32.27 -1.31 21.48
N PHE A 27 -32.90 -0.56 20.57
CA PHE A 27 -32.61 -0.63 19.14
C PHE A 27 -31.16 -0.26 18.77
N ARG A 28 -30.49 0.60 19.56
CA ARG A 28 -29.05 0.89 19.37
C ARG A 28 -28.14 -0.34 19.51
N MET A 29 -28.57 -1.41 20.18
CA MET A 29 -27.83 -2.66 20.29
C MET A 29 -28.06 -3.61 19.10
N GLU A 30 -29.16 -3.43 18.36
CA GLU A 30 -29.59 -4.31 17.27
C GLU A 30 -29.07 -3.87 15.89
N LEU A 31 -28.70 -2.60 15.72
CA LEU A 31 -28.18 -2.05 14.46
C LEU A 31 -26.66 -2.24 14.31
N SER A 32 -26.22 -2.79 13.18
CA SER A 32 -24.81 -2.81 12.76
C SER A 32 -24.60 -2.13 11.41
N CYS A 33 -24.26 -0.85 11.45
CA CYS A 33 -23.88 -0.03 10.31
C CYS A 33 -22.70 0.90 10.67
N PRO A 34 -22.10 1.67 9.73
CA PRO A 34 -20.99 2.58 10.04
C PRO A 34 -21.19 3.48 11.28
N PHE A 35 -22.41 3.98 11.49
CA PHE A 35 -22.79 4.80 12.65
C PHE A 35 -22.79 4.05 14.00
N THR A 36 -22.77 2.72 14.00
CA THR A 36 -22.74 1.87 15.21
C THR A 36 -21.49 0.99 15.30
N TRP A 37 -20.42 1.35 14.59
CA TRP A 37 -19.14 0.61 14.56
C TRP A 37 -17.99 1.31 15.32
N ASP A 38 -18.31 2.28 16.18
CA ASP A 38 -17.37 3.07 17.00
C ASP A 38 -16.27 3.77 16.17
N MET A 39 -16.61 4.22 14.97
CA MET A 39 -15.69 4.92 14.05
C MET A 39 -15.62 6.43 14.32
N GLU A 40 -16.45 6.96 15.21
CA GLU A 40 -16.54 8.41 15.46
C GLU A 40 -15.21 9.00 15.96
N ASP A 41 -14.54 8.38 16.94
CA ASP A 41 -13.25 8.83 17.53
C ASP A 41 -12.11 9.08 16.52
N THR A 42 -12.28 8.67 15.27
CA THR A 42 -11.29 8.83 14.20
C THR A 42 -11.28 10.23 13.56
N ILE A 43 -12.11 11.17 14.05
CA ILE A 43 -12.36 12.53 13.50
C ILE A 43 -11.14 13.24 12.92
N LYS A 44 -10.00 13.19 13.60
CA LYS A 44 -8.82 14.06 13.37
C LYS A 44 -8.12 13.89 12.00
N SER A 45 -8.68 13.10 11.09
CA SER A 45 -8.23 12.95 9.69
C SER A 45 -9.33 12.94 8.61
N ARG A 46 -10.60 13.29 8.95
CA ARG A 46 -11.78 13.12 8.06
C ARG A 46 -11.63 13.64 6.62
N ILE A 47 -11.17 14.88 6.42
CA ILE A 47 -11.15 15.50 5.07
C ILE A 47 -10.38 14.62 4.06
N LYS A 48 -9.18 14.13 4.42
CA LYS A 48 -8.37 13.25 3.56
C LYS A 48 -8.95 11.84 3.41
N LEU A 49 -9.94 11.47 4.23
CA LEU A 49 -10.57 10.15 4.17
C LEU A 49 -11.61 10.07 3.06
N LEU A 50 -12.35 11.14 2.77
CA LEU A 50 -13.22 11.22 1.58
C LEU A 50 -12.42 10.99 0.29
N ASP A 51 -11.40 11.83 0.03
CA ASP A 51 -10.45 11.66 -1.10
C ASP A 51 -9.91 10.21 -1.18
N THR A 52 -9.62 9.61 -0.02
CA THR A 52 -9.08 8.25 0.10
C THR A 52 -10.13 7.17 -0.16
N ILE A 53 -11.40 7.40 0.15
CA ILE A 53 -12.50 6.46 -0.12
C ILE A 53 -12.90 6.55 -1.60
N GLU A 54 -13.04 7.75 -2.16
CA GLU A 54 -13.36 7.99 -3.57
C GLU A 54 -12.29 7.42 -4.51
N TYR A 55 -11.02 7.81 -4.34
CA TYR A 55 -9.90 7.24 -5.11
C TYR A 55 -9.80 5.72 -4.92
N ARG A 56 -10.17 5.18 -3.76
CA ARG A 56 -10.23 3.72 -3.59
C ARG A 56 -11.41 3.08 -4.31
N LEU A 57 -12.58 3.72 -4.34
CA LEU A 57 -13.76 3.28 -5.06
C LEU A 57 -13.47 3.14 -6.56
N GLU A 58 -12.79 4.13 -7.17
CA GLU A 58 -12.26 4.02 -8.54
C GLU A 58 -11.38 2.78 -8.72
N THR A 59 -10.46 2.51 -7.79
CA THR A 59 -9.64 1.29 -7.87
C THR A 59 -10.40 0.01 -7.50
N VAL A 60 -11.65 0.09 -7.04
CA VAL A 60 -12.45 -1.04 -6.53
C VAL A 60 -13.53 -1.48 -7.51
N THR A 61 -14.07 -0.58 -8.34
CA THR A 61 -14.84 -0.97 -9.54
C THR A 61 -14.02 -1.90 -10.44
N ASP A 62 -12.71 -1.64 -10.58
CA ASP A 62 -11.71 -2.50 -11.26
C ASP A 62 -11.58 -3.93 -10.69
N ILE A 63 -12.14 -4.21 -9.51
CA ILE A 63 -12.22 -5.55 -8.88
C ILE A 63 -13.65 -5.90 -8.41
N GLN A 64 -14.67 -5.23 -8.94
CA GLN A 64 -16.07 -5.43 -8.54
C GLN A 64 -16.57 -6.85 -8.83
N ASP A 65 -16.04 -7.53 -9.86
CA ASP A 65 -16.45 -8.90 -10.17
C ASP A 65 -15.87 -9.93 -9.17
N ASP A 66 -14.76 -9.59 -8.50
CA ASP A 66 -14.27 -10.40 -7.37
C ASP A 66 -15.03 -10.05 -6.07
N PHE A 67 -15.30 -8.77 -5.79
CA PHE A 67 -15.85 -8.29 -4.50
C PHE A 67 -16.97 -7.26 -4.67
N PRO A 68 -18.11 -7.60 -5.29
CA PRO A 68 -19.18 -6.63 -5.49
C PRO A 68 -19.76 -6.19 -4.14
N GLU A 69 -19.74 -7.08 -3.14
CA GLU A 69 -20.15 -6.75 -1.78
C GLU A 69 -19.28 -5.68 -1.11
N PHE A 70 -18.03 -5.50 -1.54
CA PHE A 70 -17.20 -4.41 -1.05
C PHE A 70 -17.64 -3.06 -1.63
N VAL A 71 -18.07 -2.99 -2.90
CA VAL A 71 -18.50 -1.74 -3.56
C VAL A 71 -19.63 -1.09 -2.76
N VAL A 72 -20.63 -1.87 -2.34
CA VAL A 72 -21.72 -1.41 -1.46
C VAL A 72 -21.17 -0.78 -0.17
N ILE A 73 -20.20 -1.42 0.49
CA ILE A 73 -19.59 -0.90 1.72
C ILE A 73 -18.76 0.38 1.45
N TYR A 74 -18.12 0.55 0.29
CA TYR A 74 -17.47 1.82 -0.06
C TYR A 74 -18.49 2.96 -0.15
N HIS A 75 -19.63 2.76 -0.83
CA HIS A 75 -20.69 3.76 -0.87
C HIS A 75 -21.26 4.06 0.52
N LEU A 76 -21.56 3.05 1.34
CA LEU A 76 -22.10 3.27 2.70
C LEU A 76 -21.12 3.99 3.65
N LEU A 77 -19.81 3.97 3.36
CA LEU A 77 -18.83 4.77 4.09
C LEU A 77 -18.73 6.22 3.56
N LEU A 78 -18.98 6.46 2.27
CA LEU A 78 -19.23 7.82 1.76
C LEU A 78 -20.51 8.42 2.35
N VAL A 79 -21.60 7.63 2.49
CA VAL A 79 -22.82 8.06 3.19
C VAL A 79 -22.48 8.54 4.61
N TYR A 80 -21.71 7.75 5.35
CA TYR A 80 -21.30 8.05 6.72
C TYR A 80 -20.44 9.32 6.82
N GLU A 81 -19.37 9.45 6.03
CA GLU A 81 -18.52 10.67 6.05
C GLU A 81 -19.28 11.91 5.58
N ASN A 82 -20.09 11.83 4.52
CA ASN A 82 -20.89 12.97 4.05
C ASN A 82 -21.93 13.40 5.10
N THR A 83 -22.54 12.46 5.81
CA THR A 83 -23.46 12.75 6.94
C THR A 83 -22.73 13.38 8.14
N LEU A 84 -21.46 13.02 8.36
CA LEU A 84 -20.63 13.58 9.42
C LEU A 84 -20.03 14.96 9.09
N ASN A 85 -20.11 15.37 7.83
CA ASN A 85 -19.77 16.71 7.34
C ASN A 85 -21.05 17.53 6.99
N ASP A 86 -22.22 17.02 7.35
CA ASP A 86 -23.56 17.59 7.07
C ASP A 86 -23.91 17.79 5.57
N GLU A 87 -23.18 17.15 4.67
CA GLU A 87 -23.45 17.10 3.22
C GLU A 87 -24.55 16.07 2.88
N LEU A 88 -25.73 16.22 3.49
CA LEU A 88 -26.83 15.22 3.47
C LEU A 88 -27.35 14.89 2.04
N SER A 89 -27.22 15.81 1.08
CA SER A 89 -27.53 15.55 -0.33
C SER A 89 -26.57 14.54 -0.96
N ALA A 90 -25.26 14.71 -0.75
CA ALA A 90 -24.24 13.77 -1.22
C ALA A 90 -24.34 12.42 -0.49
N ALA A 91 -24.70 12.43 0.80
CA ALA A 91 -25.03 11.20 1.54
C ALA A 91 -26.23 10.46 0.93
N THR A 92 -27.28 11.18 0.51
CA THR A 92 -28.48 10.60 -0.10
C THR A 92 -28.18 9.99 -1.48
N GLN A 93 -27.37 10.66 -2.32
CA GLN A 93 -26.92 10.07 -3.59
C GLN A 93 -26.12 8.77 -3.36
N CYS A 94 -25.21 8.76 -2.37
CA CYS A 94 -24.45 7.55 -2.04
C CYS A 94 -25.33 6.39 -1.52
N ILE A 95 -26.49 6.67 -0.92
CA ILE A 95 -27.49 5.63 -0.59
C ILE A 95 -28.10 5.05 -1.88
N MET A 96 -28.47 5.89 -2.85
CA MET A 96 -29.04 5.43 -4.13
C MET A 96 -28.03 4.58 -4.92
N ASP A 97 -26.76 4.96 -4.91
CA ASP A 97 -25.68 4.19 -5.55
C ASP A 97 -25.46 2.84 -4.84
N ALA A 98 -25.55 2.80 -3.51
CA ALA A 98 -25.49 1.56 -2.73
C ALA A 98 -26.71 0.65 -2.98
N GLU A 99 -27.92 1.21 -3.08
CA GLU A 99 -29.16 0.51 -3.42
C GLU A 99 -29.09 -0.11 -4.82
N LYS A 100 -28.53 0.63 -5.79
CA LYS A 100 -28.25 0.12 -7.14
C LYS A 100 -27.23 -1.01 -7.11
N CYS A 101 -26.07 -0.82 -6.47
CA CYS A 101 -25.05 -1.86 -6.37
C CYS A 101 -25.56 -3.14 -5.68
N LEU A 102 -26.44 -3.01 -4.68
CA LEU A 102 -27.10 -4.15 -4.06
C LEU A 102 -28.08 -4.84 -5.04
N THR A 103 -28.82 -4.07 -5.83
CA THR A 103 -29.73 -4.62 -6.87
C THR A 103 -28.95 -5.40 -7.93
N ASP A 104 -27.85 -4.85 -8.45
CA ASP A 104 -26.95 -5.55 -9.38
C ASP A 104 -26.42 -6.88 -8.83
N ILE A 105 -26.21 -6.98 -7.50
CA ILE A 105 -25.80 -8.21 -6.81
C ILE A 105 -26.95 -9.23 -6.77
N LYS A 106 -28.18 -8.80 -6.46
CA LYS A 106 -29.37 -9.65 -6.44
C LYS A 106 -29.65 -10.24 -7.82
N GLU A 107 -29.62 -9.42 -8.87
CA GLU A 107 -29.87 -9.85 -10.25
C GLU A 107 -28.85 -10.89 -10.75
N LYS A 108 -27.57 -10.70 -10.42
CA LYS A 108 -26.49 -11.65 -10.74
C LYS A 108 -26.60 -12.98 -9.97
N LYS A 109 -27.42 -13.05 -8.91
CA LYS A 109 -27.64 -14.21 -8.01
C LYS A 109 -26.35 -14.80 -7.42
N THR A 110 -25.26 -14.05 -7.41
CA THR A 110 -23.92 -14.52 -7.01
C THR A 110 -23.76 -14.72 -5.51
N LEU A 111 -24.67 -14.17 -4.69
CA LEU A 111 -24.42 -13.85 -3.28
C LEU A 111 -25.67 -13.94 -2.38
N ILE A 112 -26.55 -14.91 -2.62
CA ILE A 112 -27.81 -15.11 -1.86
C ILE A 112 -27.59 -15.03 -0.33
N ASN A 113 -26.54 -15.69 0.19
CA ASN A 113 -26.27 -15.78 1.63
C ASN A 113 -25.66 -14.51 2.27
N VAL A 114 -25.48 -13.41 1.53
CA VAL A 114 -25.00 -12.13 2.10
C VAL A 114 -25.92 -10.93 1.82
N GLU A 115 -27.00 -11.15 1.07
CA GLU A 115 -27.99 -10.13 0.73
C GLU A 115 -28.59 -9.50 2.00
N ASN A 116 -29.01 -10.33 2.96
CA ASN A 116 -29.56 -9.91 4.24
C ASN A 116 -28.61 -9.00 5.03
N VAL A 117 -27.29 -9.30 5.01
CA VAL A 117 -26.27 -8.53 5.72
C VAL A 117 -26.06 -7.17 5.06
N LEU A 118 -25.91 -7.14 3.74
CA LEU A 118 -25.78 -5.88 3.01
C LEU A 118 -27.03 -5.01 3.16
N GLN A 119 -28.22 -5.62 3.12
CA GLN A 119 -29.49 -4.93 3.34
C GLN A 119 -29.65 -4.45 4.79
N HIS A 120 -29.21 -5.19 5.80
CA HIS A 120 -29.16 -4.75 7.20
C HIS A 120 -28.25 -3.51 7.35
N ILE A 121 -27.01 -3.58 6.85
CA ILE A 121 -26.05 -2.47 6.95
C ILE A 121 -26.59 -1.23 6.20
N LEU A 122 -27.16 -1.41 5.01
CA LEU A 122 -27.80 -0.36 4.22
C LEU A 122 -29.00 0.28 4.95
N ILE A 123 -29.94 -0.51 5.47
CA ILE A 123 -31.11 -0.02 6.21
C ILE A 123 -30.69 0.74 7.46
N GLY A 124 -29.74 0.22 8.24
CA GLY A 124 -29.17 0.93 9.39
C GLY A 124 -28.53 2.26 8.98
N THR A 125 -27.72 2.27 7.92
CA THR A 125 -27.10 3.51 7.40
C THR A 125 -28.17 4.53 6.97
N LYS A 126 -29.21 4.09 6.24
CA LYS A 126 -30.32 4.94 5.77
C LYS A 126 -31.18 5.48 6.92
N TYR A 127 -31.40 4.69 7.98
CA TYR A 127 -32.08 5.13 9.20
C TYR A 127 -31.37 6.34 9.85
N HIS A 128 -30.04 6.29 9.98
CA HIS A 128 -29.28 7.40 10.58
C HIS A 128 -29.34 8.68 9.72
N VAL A 129 -29.34 8.55 8.39
CA VAL A 129 -29.49 9.69 7.47
C VAL A 129 -30.91 10.30 7.53
N LEU A 130 -31.96 9.46 7.51
CA LEU A 130 -33.34 9.94 7.66
C LEU A 130 -33.57 10.61 9.02
N LYS A 131 -32.93 10.13 10.09
CA LYS A 131 -32.97 10.79 11.40
C LYS A 131 -32.25 12.15 11.41
N LYS A 132 -31.17 12.30 10.63
CA LYS A 132 -30.48 13.58 10.37
C LYS A 132 -31.28 14.54 9.47
N LEU A 133 -32.21 14.01 8.67
CA LEU A 133 -33.17 14.76 7.83
C LEU A 133 -34.52 14.99 8.53
N GLU A 134 -34.65 14.67 9.83
CA GLU A 134 -35.88 14.78 10.63
C GLU A 134 -37.07 13.92 10.11
N GLN A 135 -36.85 13.03 9.15
CA GLN A 135 -37.84 12.11 8.56
C GLN A 135 -38.12 10.89 9.47
N LEU A 136 -38.45 11.16 10.75
CA LEU A 136 -38.57 10.16 11.82
C LEU A 136 -39.58 9.03 11.49
N LYS A 137 -40.68 9.34 10.80
CA LYS A 137 -41.68 8.35 10.37
C LYS A 137 -41.09 7.31 9.42
N GLU A 138 -40.39 7.76 8.38
CA GLU A 138 -39.75 6.88 7.40
C GLU A 138 -38.61 6.09 8.02
N ALA A 139 -37.83 6.71 8.91
CA ALA A 139 -36.80 6.05 9.70
C ALA A 139 -37.39 4.88 10.53
N ASN A 140 -38.49 5.13 11.26
CA ASN A 140 -39.16 4.11 12.06
C ASN A 140 -39.85 3.02 11.21
N ASP A 141 -40.34 3.35 10.00
CA ASP A 141 -40.88 2.37 9.04
C ASP A 141 -39.81 1.56 8.30
N LEU A 142 -38.54 1.99 8.32
CA LEU A 142 -37.38 1.20 7.92
C LEU A 142 -36.91 0.24 9.01
N LEU A 143 -36.90 0.64 10.29
CA LEU A 143 -36.50 -0.24 11.41
C LEU A 143 -37.33 -1.54 11.43
N LYS A 144 -38.65 -1.43 11.20
CA LYS A 144 -39.59 -2.57 11.10
C LYS A 144 -39.24 -3.61 10.01
N ARG A 145 -38.28 -3.30 9.12
CA ARG A 145 -37.85 -4.14 7.99
C ARG A 145 -36.45 -4.72 8.18
N ILE A 146 -35.75 -4.38 9.26
CA ILE A 146 -34.38 -4.86 9.46
C ILE A 146 -34.37 -6.29 10.00
N CYS A 147 -33.43 -7.10 9.54
CA CYS A 147 -33.19 -8.44 10.09
C CYS A 147 -32.36 -8.32 11.38
N PRO A 148 -32.81 -8.85 12.53
CA PRO A 148 -32.03 -8.84 13.77
C PRO A 148 -30.71 -9.64 13.65
N ILE A 149 -29.65 -9.16 14.28
CA ILE A 149 -28.32 -9.79 14.22
C ILE A 149 -28.35 -11.21 14.81
N ASP A 150 -29.13 -11.45 15.86
CA ASP A 150 -29.25 -12.76 16.51
C ASP A 150 -29.94 -13.83 15.63
N GLY A 151 -30.60 -13.40 14.53
CA GLY A 151 -31.14 -14.30 13.51
C GLY A 151 -30.15 -14.67 12.40
N MET A 152 -28.96 -14.05 12.36
CA MET A 152 -27.98 -14.26 11.29
C MET A 152 -27.23 -15.58 11.46
N ASN A 153 -27.10 -16.35 10.37
CA ASN A 153 -26.31 -17.58 10.34
C ASN A 153 -24.80 -17.29 10.27
N ASN A 154 -23.95 -18.31 10.45
CA ASN A 154 -22.49 -18.15 10.45
C ASN A 154 -21.93 -17.44 9.19
N VAL A 155 -22.46 -17.68 7.99
CA VAL A 155 -21.99 -16.99 6.77
C VAL A 155 -22.36 -15.51 6.79
N GLU A 156 -23.54 -15.18 7.32
CA GLU A 156 -24.00 -13.80 7.50
C GLU A 156 -23.19 -13.08 8.58
N LEU A 157 -22.90 -13.74 9.71
CA LEU A 157 -22.03 -13.22 10.76
C LEU A 157 -20.58 -13.07 10.28
N ALA A 158 -20.06 -14.01 9.48
CA ALA A 158 -18.74 -13.92 8.86
C ALA A 158 -18.66 -12.69 7.93
N MET A 159 -19.65 -12.53 7.06
CA MET A 159 -19.80 -11.38 6.18
C MET A 159 -19.90 -10.06 6.95
N LEU A 160 -20.71 -9.98 8.01
CA LEU A 160 -20.87 -8.76 8.80
C LEU A 160 -19.54 -8.33 9.44
N ASN A 161 -18.77 -9.28 9.96
CA ASN A 161 -17.42 -9.05 10.46
C ASN A 161 -16.45 -8.71 9.31
N GLY A 162 -16.62 -9.28 8.12
CA GLY A 162 -15.92 -8.91 6.89
C GLY A 162 -16.13 -7.44 6.49
N CYS A 163 -17.37 -6.94 6.56
CA CYS A 163 -17.72 -5.54 6.31
C CYS A 163 -17.11 -4.60 7.35
N LYS A 164 -17.24 -4.93 8.64
CA LYS A 164 -16.59 -4.19 9.75
C LYS A 164 -15.06 -4.15 9.58
N CYS A 165 -14.46 -5.26 9.18
CA CYS A 165 -13.04 -5.35 8.83
C CYS A 165 -12.68 -4.43 7.65
N LEU A 166 -13.47 -4.41 6.57
CA LEU A 166 -13.21 -3.54 5.41
C LEU A 166 -13.27 -2.06 5.79
N ALA A 167 -14.28 -1.65 6.58
CA ALA A 167 -14.41 -0.29 7.08
C ALA A 167 -13.21 0.11 7.96
N TRP A 168 -12.89 -0.65 9.00
CA TRP A 168 -11.69 -0.36 9.82
C TRP A 168 -10.37 -0.46 9.04
N SER A 169 -10.33 -1.20 7.93
CA SER A 169 -9.20 -1.20 6.99
C SER A 169 -9.15 0.08 6.11
N LEU A 170 -10.28 0.76 5.91
CA LEU A 170 -10.36 2.05 5.21
C LEU A 170 -9.89 3.22 6.09
N TYR A 171 -10.28 3.21 7.37
CA TYR A 171 -9.93 4.19 8.43
C TYR A 171 -8.48 4.00 8.91
N ASN A 172 -7.56 4.02 7.95
CA ASN A 172 -6.21 3.46 7.93
C ASN A 172 -5.20 4.10 8.92
N ALA A 173 -5.62 5.13 9.67
CA ALA A 173 -4.79 5.92 10.58
C ALA A 173 -4.79 5.35 12.01
N THR A 174 -5.98 5.20 12.60
CA THR A 174 -6.21 5.04 14.03
C THR A 174 -6.11 3.57 14.47
N ASP A 175 -7.18 2.78 14.29
CA ASP A 175 -7.30 1.44 14.86
C ASP A 175 -7.26 0.32 13.81
N LYS A 176 -6.03 -0.14 13.54
CA LYS A 176 -5.77 -1.32 12.71
C LYS A 176 -6.00 -2.64 13.45
N LEU A 177 -6.11 -2.61 14.78
CA LEU A 177 -6.35 -3.81 15.57
C LEU A 177 -7.82 -4.22 15.46
N LYS A 178 -8.78 -3.29 15.53
CA LYS A 178 -10.19 -3.54 15.15
C LYS A 178 -10.29 -4.22 13.77
N ALA A 179 -9.58 -3.71 12.76
CA ALA A 179 -9.56 -4.31 11.42
C ALA A 179 -8.99 -5.74 11.38
N ILE A 180 -8.06 -6.10 12.27
CA ILE A 180 -7.51 -7.45 12.40
C ILE A 180 -8.48 -8.34 13.16
N THR A 181 -9.00 -7.88 14.31
CA THR A 181 -9.99 -8.59 15.14
C THR A 181 -11.25 -8.95 14.35
N TYR A 182 -11.79 -8.03 13.55
CA TYR A 182 -12.96 -8.32 12.72
C TYR A 182 -12.64 -9.32 11.59
N ALA A 183 -11.42 -9.31 11.03
CA ALA A 183 -11.01 -10.34 10.08
C ALA A 183 -10.85 -11.73 10.74
N GLN A 184 -10.41 -11.77 12.00
CA GLN A 184 -10.33 -13.01 12.79
C GLN A 184 -11.72 -13.56 13.10
N LYS A 185 -12.66 -12.72 13.57
CA LYS A 185 -14.06 -13.12 13.78
C LYS A 185 -14.71 -13.65 12.50
N ALA A 186 -14.45 -13.04 11.35
CA ALA A 186 -14.96 -13.56 10.07
C ALA A 186 -14.42 -14.96 9.74
N ILE A 187 -13.15 -15.26 10.08
CA ILE A 187 -12.54 -16.59 9.94
C ILE A 187 -13.09 -17.59 10.97
N GLU A 188 -13.42 -17.15 12.18
CA GLU A 188 -14.00 -17.99 13.24
C GLU A 188 -15.37 -18.56 12.81
N TYR A 189 -16.19 -17.76 12.13
CA TYR A 189 -17.48 -18.20 11.59
C TYR A 189 -17.36 -18.98 10.25
N GLU A 190 -16.40 -18.65 9.39
CA GLU A 190 -16.27 -19.22 8.04
C GLU A 190 -14.80 -19.58 7.70
N THR A 191 -14.34 -20.70 8.26
CA THR A 191 -12.91 -21.10 8.32
C THR A 191 -12.24 -21.46 6.98
N ASP A 192 -12.99 -21.60 5.89
CA ASP A 192 -12.49 -21.93 4.55
C ASP A 192 -12.63 -20.79 3.54
N ASN A 193 -13.24 -19.66 3.92
CA ASN A 193 -13.40 -18.53 3.01
C ASN A 193 -12.11 -17.70 2.88
N GLY A 194 -11.45 -17.86 1.73
CA GLY A 194 -10.22 -17.14 1.39
C GLY A 194 -10.32 -15.61 1.40
N LYS A 195 -11.52 -15.01 1.33
CA LYS A 195 -11.72 -13.55 1.41
C LYS A 195 -11.26 -12.99 2.77
N TRP A 196 -11.59 -13.67 3.87
CA TRP A 196 -11.30 -13.19 5.23
C TRP A 196 -9.81 -13.29 5.56
N TYR A 197 -9.17 -14.39 5.17
CA TYR A 197 -7.71 -14.53 5.21
C TYR A 197 -6.98 -13.47 4.38
N PHE A 198 -7.53 -13.05 3.24
CA PHE A 198 -6.93 -11.99 2.41
C PHE A 198 -7.02 -10.62 3.08
N LEU A 199 -8.15 -10.28 3.70
CA LEU A 199 -8.29 -9.05 4.49
C LEU A 199 -7.35 -9.06 5.69
N LEU A 200 -7.28 -10.17 6.44
CA LEU A 200 -6.35 -10.36 7.56
C LEU A 200 -4.89 -10.12 7.14
N GLY A 201 -4.42 -10.77 6.06
CA GLY A 201 -3.07 -10.58 5.53
C GLY A 201 -2.80 -9.14 5.09
N LYS A 202 -3.77 -8.47 4.45
CA LYS A 202 -3.65 -7.05 4.10
C LYS A 202 -3.58 -6.14 5.33
N ASN A 203 -4.30 -6.44 6.40
CA ASN A 203 -4.26 -5.66 7.63
C ASN A 203 -2.94 -5.84 8.39
N TYR A 204 -2.41 -7.07 8.51
CA TYR A 204 -1.05 -7.29 9.03
C TYR A 204 0.02 -6.55 8.21
N ARG A 205 -0.05 -6.58 6.88
CA ARG A 205 0.84 -5.82 5.99
C ARG A 205 0.76 -4.30 6.23
N ARG A 206 -0.44 -3.77 6.48
CA ARG A 206 -0.69 -2.34 6.77
C ARG A 206 -0.25 -1.94 8.18
N LEU A 207 -0.25 -2.86 9.13
CA LEU A 207 0.32 -2.68 10.47
C LEU A 207 1.85 -2.58 10.37
N ARG A 208 2.51 -3.63 9.87
CA ARG A 208 3.98 -3.69 9.62
C ARG A 208 4.52 -2.44 8.94
N ARG A 209 3.89 -2.00 7.85
CA ARG A 209 4.37 -0.84 7.06
C ARG A 209 4.20 0.53 7.73
N ARG A 210 3.25 0.71 8.66
CA ARG A 210 3.15 1.96 9.46
C ARG A 210 4.12 1.92 10.62
N ASP A 211 4.14 0.79 11.32
CA ASP A 211 4.84 0.69 12.59
C ASP A 211 6.37 0.72 12.37
N ASN A 212 6.82 0.40 11.15
CA ASN A 212 8.20 0.56 10.66
C ASN A 212 9.23 -0.01 11.65
N SER A 213 8.88 -1.17 12.22
CA SER A 213 9.70 -1.92 13.16
C SER A 213 10.86 -2.58 12.41
N LEU A 214 11.88 -3.00 13.17
CA LEU A 214 13.17 -3.48 12.64
C LEU A 214 13.00 -4.58 11.57
N ALA A 215 12.01 -5.46 11.73
CA ALA A 215 11.62 -6.45 10.74
C ALA A 215 10.70 -5.86 9.65
N ASN A 216 11.30 -5.33 8.57
CA ASN A 216 10.55 -4.89 7.38
C ASN A 216 10.03 -6.07 6.52
N ARG A 217 10.25 -7.32 6.95
CA ARG A 217 9.77 -8.56 6.31
C ARG A 217 8.39 -8.94 6.88
N PRO A 218 7.50 -9.58 6.09
CA PRO A 218 6.27 -10.20 6.59
C PRO A 218 6.52 -11.08 7.82
N ASN A 219 5.64 -11.01 8.82
CA ASN A 219 5.64 -11.95 9.95
C ASN A 219 4.91 -13.25 9.56
N GLN A 220 5.01 -14.28 10.41
CA GLN A 220 4.39 -15.58 10.15
C GLN A 220 2.86 -15.51 9.98
N GLN A 221 2.20 -14.55 10.64
CA GLN A 221 0.76 -14.33 10.53
C GLN A 221 0.38 -13.71 9.17
N GLU A 222 1.10 -12.68 8.69
CA GLU A 222 0.94 -12.11 7.35
C GLU A 222 1.14 -13.19 6.27
N ALA A 223 2.21 -13.98 6.40
CA ALA A 223 2.53 -15.05 5.46
C ALA A 223 1.43 -16.12 5.40
N LYS A 224 1.10 -16.74 6.55
CA LYS A 224 0.06 -17.77 6.65
C LYS A 224 -1.29 -17.26 6.13
N ALA A 225 -1.66 -16.01 6.40
CA ALA A 225 -2.90 -15.42 5.92
C ALA A 225 -2.96 -15.32 4.38
N PHE A 226 -1.94 -14.78 3.72
CA PHE A 226 -1.91 -14.72 2.24
C PHE A 226 -1.82 -16.11 1.59
N GLU A 227 -1.05 -17.02 2.19
CA GLU A 227 -0.95 -18.42 1.73
C GLU A 227 -2.30 -19.14 1.81
N THR A 228 -3.03 -18.96 2.92
CA THR A 228 -4.34 -19.58 3.14
C THR A 228 -5.41 -18.98 2.24
N ALA A 229 -5.42 -17.66 2.04
CA ALA A 229 -6.30 -16.98 1.10
C ALA A 229 -6.14 -17.52 -0.34
N TYR A 230 -4.90 -17.61 -0.82
CA TYR A 230 -4.62 -18.15 -2.15
C TYR A 230 -4.73 -19.68 -2.23
N LYS A 231 -4.63 -20.41 -1.10
CA LYS A 231 -4.95 -21.84 -1.04
C LYS A 231 -6.41 -22.08 -1.38
N PHE A 232 -7.32 -21.43 -0.66
CA PHE A 232 -8.76 -21.67 -0.80
C PHE A 232 -9.36 -21.08 -2.09
N SER A 233 -9.06 -19.82 -2.40
CA SER A 233 -9.83 -19.09 -3.43
C SER A 233 -9.17 -18.99 -4.81
N LYS A 234 -7.84 -19.18 -4.91
CA LYS A 234 -7.05 -19.13 -6.17
C LYS A 234 -7.14 -17.86 -7.02
N ARG A 235 -7.94 -16.85 -6.64
CA ARG A 235 -8.14 -15.58 -7.33
C ARG A 235 -6.83 -14.85 -7.67
N VAL A 236 -6.83 -14.18 -8.81
CA VAL A 236 -5.66 -13.47 -9.37
C VAL A 236 -5.12 -12.38 -8.43
N LEU A 237 -6.02 -11.62 -7.78
CA LEU A 237 -5.65 -10.57 -6.81
C LEU A 237 -4.95 -11.14 -5.56
N PHE A 238 -5.31 -12.36 -5.14
CA PHE A 238 -4.69 -13.03 -4.00
C PHE A 238 -3.30 -13.54 -4.40
N GLY A 239 -3.16 -14.10 -5.60
CA GLY A 239 -1.89 -14.55 -6.15
C GLY A 239 -0.84 -13.44 -6.23
N VAL A 240 -1.16 -12.27 -6.80
CA VAL A 240 -0.20 -11.13 -6.83
C VAL A 240 0.13 -10.59 -5.44
N SER A 241 -0.81 -10.65 -4.49
CA SER A 241 -0.61 -10.20 -3.11
C SER A 241 0.27 -11.15 -2.30
N LEU A 242 0.20 -12.46 -2.58
CA LEU A 242 1.08 -13.51 -2.05
C LEU A 242 2.46 -13.47 -2.71
N ALA A 243 2.55 -13.28 -4.03
CA ALA A 243 3.83 -13.07 -4.71
C ALA A 243 4.56 -11.81 -4.16
N GLN A 244 3.80 -10.75 -3.87
CA GLN A 244 4.33 -9.59 -3.15
C GLN A 244 4.77 -9.92 -1.71
N MET A 245 4.10 -10.84 -1.01
CA MET A 245 4.50 -11.32 0.32
C MET A 245 5.88 -11.97 0.24
N TYR A 246 6.03 -13.00 -0.59
CA TYR A 246 7.29 -13.73 -0.74
C TYR A 246 8.46 -12.81 -1.14
N ARG A 247 8.24 -11.87 -2.08
CA ARG A 247 9.25 -10.87 -2.47
C ARG A 247 9.65 -9.94 -1.31
N GLU A 248 8.73 -9.62 -0.40
CA GLU A 248 9.03 -8.81 0.80
C GLU A 248 9.67 -9.62 1.94
N SER A 249 9.52 -10.96 1.93
CA SER A 249 10.27 -11.87 2.80
C SER A 249 11.71 -12.13 2.31
N GLY A 250 11.95 -12.00 1.00
CA GLY A 250 13.21 -12.35 0.31
C GLY A 250 13.13 -13.63 -0.54
N ASN A 251 11.97 -14.27 -0.59
CA ASN A 251 11.68 -15.50 -1.32
C ASN A 251 11.38 -15.16 -2.79
N TYR A 252 12.43 -14.78 -3.54
CA TYR A 252 12.28 -14.20 -4.88
C TYR A 252 11.82 -15.21 -5.94
N ASP A 253 12.19 -16.48 -5.82
CA ASP A 253 11.86 -17.52 -6.80
C ASP A 253 10.39 -17.95 -6.69
N GLU A 254 9.86 -18.09 -5.47
CA GLU A 254 8.44 -18.32 -5.19
C GLU A 254 7.59 -17.14 -5.66
N ALA A 255 8.05 -15.91 -5.37
CA ALA A 255 7.39 -14.70 -5.84
C ALA A 255 7.31 -14.67 -7.37
N ASN A 256 8.43 -14.90 -8.05
CA ASN A 256 8.50 -14.94 -9.51
C ASN A 256 7.55 -16.02 -10.09
N LYS A 257 7.60 -17.24 -9.54
CA LYS A 257 6.75 -18.35 -9.98
C LYS A 257 5.26 -18.00 -9.91
N ILE A 258 4.81 -17.36 -8.84
CA ILE A 258 3.40 -16.97 -8.69
C ILE A 258 3.05 -15.78 -9.60
N TYR A 259 3.93 -14.79 -9.76
CA TYR A 259 3.67 -13.70 -10.72
C TYR A 259 3.55 -14.21 -12.17
N GLU A 260 4.39 -15.17 -12.59
CA GLU A 260 4.28 -15.79 -13.92
C GLU A 260 3.02 -16.66 -14.06
N GLN A 261 2.62 -17.38 -13.02
CA GLN A 261 1.35 -18.11 -12.99
C GLN A 261 0.14 -17.18 -13.14
N ILE A 262 0.09 -16.05 -12.42
CA ILE A 262 -1.02 -15.10 -12.55
C ILE A 262 -0.99 -14.35 -13.88
N TYR A 263 0.19 -14.01 -14.42
CA TYR A 263 0.30 -13.41 -15.75
C TYR A 263 -0.25 -14.33 -16.86
N ALA A 264 0.01 -15.64 -16.77
CA ALA A 264 -0.51 -16.63 -17.71
C ALA A 264 -2.04 -16.71 -17.75
N LEU A 265 -2.74 -16.31 -16.67
CA LEU A 265 -4.20 -16.22 -16.61
C LEU A 265 -4.78 -14.97 -17.31
N LYS A 266 -3.94 -14.08 -17.87
CA LYS A 266 -4.32 -12.85 -18.58
C LYS A 266 -5.38 -12.00 -17.84
N PRO A 267 -5.12 -11.56 -16.59
CA PRO A 267 -6.11 -10.87 -15.78
C PRO A 267 -6.56 -9.54 -16.42
N ASN A 268 -7.87 -9.35 -16.54
CA ASN A 268 -8.49 -8.16 -17.17
C ASN A 268 -8.46 -6.90 -16.26
N CYS A 269 -8.18 -7.08 -14.97
CA CYS A 269 -8.12 -6.03 -13.95
C CYS A 269 -6.82 -5.21 -14.05
N THR A 270 -6.92 -3.89 -14.20
CA THR A 270 -5.76 -2.98 -14.32
C THR A 270 -4.87 -3.04 -13.07
N LYS A 271 -5.50 -3.12 -11.89
CA LYS A 271 -4.85 -3.12 -10.56
C LYS A 271 -3.97 -4.35 -10.34
N VAL A 272 -4.35 -5.49 -10.95
CA VAL A 272 -3.55 -6.72 -10.96
C VAL A 272 -2.40 -6.58 -11.96
N GLN A 273 -2.64 -5.99 -13.14
CA GLN A 273 -1.61 -5.73 -14.16
C GLN A 273 -0.54 -4.74 -13.67
N LEU A 274 -0.91 -3.67 -12.95
CA LEU A 274 0.04 -2.77 -12.28
C LEU A 274 0.90 -3.50 -11.25
N GLN A 275 0.31 -4.40 -10.45
CA GLN A 275 1.07 -5.20 -9.48
C GLN A 275 2.00 -6.23 -10.14
N LEU A 276 1.59 -6.80 -11.28
CA LEU A 276 2.44 -7.64 -12.13
C LEU A 276 3.59 -6.84 -12.72
N ALA A 277 3.33 -5.65 -13.28
CA ALA A 277 4.35 -4.75 -13.80
C ALA A 277 5.43 -4.43 -12.75
N LEU A 278 5.03 -3.94 -11.57
CA LEU A 278 5.97 -3.64 -10.49
C LEU A 278 6.71 -4.89 -9.97
N GLY A 279 6.08 -6.07 -10.04
CA GLY A 279 6.74 -7.35 -9.83
C GLY A 279 7.85 -7.59 -10.86
N PHE A 280 7.50 -7.60 -12.15
CA PHE A 280 8.40 -7.91 -13.24
C PHE A 280 9.53 -6.89 -13.41
N ILE A 281 9.32 -5.58 -13.18
CA ILE A 281 10.41 -4.58 -13.15
C ILE A 281 11.44 -4.95 -12.07
N ARG A 282 10.98 -5.30 -10.87
CA ARG A 282 11.87 -5.68 -9.74
C ARG A 282 12.61 -7.00 -9.98
N MET A 283 12.06 -7.88 -10.83
CA MET A 283 12.73 -9.09 -11.35
C MET A 283 13.52 -8.86 -12.65
N LYS A 284 13.60 -7.62 -13.16
CA LYS A 284 14.22 -7.26 -14.45
C LYS A 284 13.61 -7.97 -15.68
N LYS A 285 12.37 -8.49 -15.56
CA LYS A 285 11.59 -9.11 -16.65
C LYS A 285 10.86 -8.05 -17.47
N CYS A 286 11.64 -7.10 -18.00
CA CYS A 286 11.16 -5.84 -18.56
C CYS A 286 10.11 -6.01 -19.68
N ARG A 287 10.24 -7.01 -20.56
CA ARG A 287 9.22 -7.30 -21.59
C ARG A 287 7.85 -7.62 -20.99
N LEU A 288 7.78 -8.39 -19.90
CA LEU A 288 6.51 -8.71 -19.25
C LEU A 288 5.95 -7.48 -18.52
N ALA A 289 6.82 -6.68 -17.90
CA ALA A 289 6.41 -5.41 -17.28
C ALA A 289 5.80 -4.44 -18.29
N LYS A 290 6.41 -4.28 -19.47
CA LYS A 290 5.92 -3.42 -20.54
C LYS A 290 4.54 -3.86 -21.03
N ASN A 291 4.37 -5.15 -21.35
CA ASN A 291 3.06 -5.73 -21.70
C ASN A 291 1.97 -5.45 -20.64
N CYS A 292 2.31 -5.53 -19.34
CA CYS A 292 1.37 -5.21 -18.25
C CYS A 292 1.03 -3.70 -18.16
N LEU A 293 1.99 -2.83 -18.48
CA LEU A 293 1.78 -1.38 -18.47
C LEU A 293 1.00 -0.89 -19.69
N ASP A 294 1.25 -1.45 -20.88
CA ASP A 294 0.56 -1.07 -22.11
C ASP A 294 -0.95 -1.35 -22.03
N PHE A 295 -1.32 -2.53 -21.50
CA PHE A 295 -2.72 -2.86 -21.17
C PHE A 295 -3.39 -1.86 -20.21
N VAL A 296 -2.63 -1.25 -19.30
CA VAL A 296 -3.16 -0.24 -18.38
C VAL A 296 -3.21 1.14 -19.05
N ALA A 297 -2.26 1.44 -19.95
CA ALA A 297 -2.27 2.66 -20.76
C ALA A 297 -3.51 2.73 -21.68
N GLU A 298 -3.93 1.61 -22.24
CA GLU A 298 -5.14 1.48 -23.07
C GLU A 298 -6.44 1.79 -22.28
N LYS A 299 -6.48 1.51 -20.97
CA LYS A 299 -7.68 1.64 -20.13
C LYS A 299 -7.71 2.88 -19.23
N MET A 300 -6.57 3.28 -18.70
CA MET A 300 -6.43 4.34 -17.70
C MET A 300 -5.13 5.15 -17.91
N PRO A 301 -4.95 5.79 -19.08
CA PRO A 301 -3.70 6.48 -19.44
C PRO A 301 -3.31 7.58 -18.44
N ASN A 302 -4.32 8.20 -17.79
CA ASN A 302 -4.14 9.30 -16.85
C ASN A 302 -3.98 8.85 -15.38
N SER A 303 -3.95 7.56 -15.07
CA SER A 303 -3.87 7.08 -13.69
C SER A 303 -2.50 7.41 -13.06
N PRO A 304 -2.43 8.11 -11.90
CA PRO A 304 -1.16 8.41 -11.23
C PRO A 304 -0.37 7.16 -10.82
N ALA A 305 -1.06 6.03 -10.60
CA ALA A 305 -0.42 4.74 -10.31
C ALA A 305 0.23 4.11 -11.56
N TYR A 306 -0.39 4.27 -12.73
CA TYR A 306 0.21 3.88 -14.02
C TYR A 306 1.42 4.75 -14.33
N ALA A 307 1.27 6.08 -14.24
CA ALA A 307 2.37 7.03 -14.45
C ALA A 307 3.57 6.72 -13.54
N HIS A 308 3.34 6.48 -12.24
CA HIS A 308 4.40 6.10 -11.31
C HIS A 308 5.13 4.82 -11.76
N TYR A 309 4.41 3.79 -12.20
CA TYR A 309 5.02 2.51 -12.56
C TYR A 309 5.69 2.54 -13.95
N MET A 310 5.24 3.40 -14.86
CA MET A 310 5.93 3.68 -16.13
C MET A 310 7.23 4.48 -15.88
N GLY A 311 7.25 5.46 -14.97
CA GLY A 311 8.48 6.14 -14.55
C GLY A 311 9.51 5.16 -13.96
N ILE A 312 9.07 4.22 -13.09
CA ILE A 312 9.94 3.15 -12.57
C ILE A 312 10.39 2.20 -13.69
N TYR A 313 9.56 1.93 -14.70
CA TYR A 313 9.95 1.12 -15.85
C TYR A 313 11.06 1.80 -16.66
N GLU A 314 10.89 3.07 -17.06
CA GLU A 314 11.91 3.80 -17.80
C GLU A 314 13.23 3.92 -17.02
N GLU A 315 13.17 4.23 -15.71
CA GLU A 315 14.35 4.34 -14.87
C GLU A 315 15.10 3.00 -14.65
N LYS A 316 14.37 1.88 -14.46
CA LYS A 316 15.00 0.60 -14.07
C LYS A 316 15.25 -0.37 -15.22
N CYS A 317 14.38 -0.36 -16.25
CA CYS A 317 14.48 -1.24 -17.41
C CYS A 317 15.25 -0.58 -18.55
N ASN A 318 14.83 0.62 -18.97
CA ASN A 318 15.46 1.33 -20.07
C ASN A 318 16.66 2.18 -19.63
N ARG A 319 16.79 2.47 -18.32
CA ARG A 319 17.79 3.36 -17.71
C ARG A 319 17.71 4.80 -18.22
N ASN A 320 16.54 5.20 -18.67
CA ASN A 320 16.30 6.51 -19.27
C ASN A 320 15.62 7.44 -18.23
N PHE A 321 16.40 8.30 -17.60
CA PHE A 321 15.90 9.27 -16.62
C PHE A 321 15.12 10.41 -17.28
N GLU A 322 15.48 10.81 -18.51
CA GLU A 322 14.78 11.84 -19.27
C GLU A 322 13.35 11.39 -19.62
N ALA A 323 13.18 10.14 -20.05
CA ALA A 323 11.86 9.55 -20.30
C ALA A 323 11.08 9.24 -19.01
N ALA A 324 11.77 8.90 -17.91
CA ALA A 324 11.11 8.64 -16.63
C ALA A 324 10.56 9.92 -15.97
N LEU A 325 11.22 11.06 -16.15
CA LEU A 325 10.87 12.33 -15.51
C LEU A 325 9.41 12.79 -15.76
N PRO A 326 8.88 12.89 -17.00
CA PRO A 326 7.50 13.32 -17.22
C PRO A 326 6.47 12.36 -16.62
N TYR A 327 6.74 11.05 -16.61
CA TYR A 327 5.88 10.07 -15.93
C TYR A 327 5.88 10.25 -14.41
N TYR A 328 7.02 10.59 -13.81
CA TYR A 328 7.07 10.96 -12.40
C TYR A 328 6.35 12.29 -12.14
N THR A 329 6.48 13.30 -13.00
CA THR A 329 5.75 14.58 -12.91
C THR A 329 4.23 14.39 -12.95
N ALA A 330 3.72 13.49 -13.80
CA ALA A 330 2.29 13.14 -13.79
C ALA A 330 1.88 12.37 -12.51
N ALA A 331 2.75 11.48 -12.01
CA ALA A 331 2.47 10.67 -10.83
C ALA A 331 2.35 11.45 -9.51
N ILE A 332 2.93 12.67 -9.43
CA ILE A 332 2.94 13.54 -8.25
C ILE A 332 1.79 14.57 -8.20
N GLN A 333 0.92 14.58 -9.22
CA GLN A 333 -0.30 15.39 -9.21
C GLN A 333 -1.27 14.97 -8.10
N GLY A 334 -1.23 13.68 -7.68
CA GLY A 334 -1.88 13.18 -6.47
C GLY A 334 -0.95 13.13 -5.24
N THR A 335 -1.48 12.69 -4.10
CA THR A 335 -0.79 12.58 -2.79
C THR A 335 0.18 11.38 -2.70
N ASN A 336 0.97 11.16 -3.75
CA ASN A 336 1.80 9.98 -3.95
C ASN A 336 3.24 10.21 -3.49
N PHE A 337 3.48 10.31 -2.18
CA PHE A 337 4.80 10.62 -1.60
C PHE A 337 5.96 9.74 -2.11
N ALA A 338 5.68 8.47 -2.46
CA ALA A 338 6.68 7.57 -3.02
C ALA A 338 7.13 7.98 -4.45
N ALA A 339 6.25 8.60 -5.24
CA ALA A 339 6.60 9.19 -6.53
C ALA A 339 7.37 10.51 -6.36
N GLU A 340 7.07 11.34 -5.35
CA GLU A 340 7.83 12.58 -5.05
C GLU A 340 9.33 12.25 -4.90
N CYS A 341 9.66 11.21 -4.14
CA CYS A 341 11.03 10.75 -3.96
C CYS A 341 11.69 10.30 -5.28
N GLN A 342 10.94 9.65 -6.19
CA GLN A 342 11.53 9.30 -7.49
C GLN A 342 11.65 10.51 -8.41
N TYR A 343 10.67 11.42 -8.43
CA TYR A 343 10.70 12.69 -9.17
C TYR A 343 11.93 13.52 -8.78
N MET A 344 12.14 13.79 -7.48
CA MET A 344 13.29 14.57 -7.01
C MET A 344 14.63 13.95 -7.46
N LYS A 345 14.79 12.64 -7.26
CA LYS A 345 15.99 11.92 -7.70
C LYS A 345 16.17 12.01 -9.23
N CYS A 346 15.11 11.76 -9.98
CA CYS A 346 15.14 11.72 -11.44
C CYS A 346 15.47 13.10 -12.02
N LYS A 347 14.83 14.16 -11.49
CA LYS A 347 15.08 15.55 -11.88
C LYS A 347 16.50 15.99 -11.58
N LYS A 348 17.03 15.66 -10.38
CA LYS A 348 18.43 15.95 -10.04
C LYS A 348 19.43 15.28 -10.99
N ILE A 349 19.12 14.08 -11.50
CA ILE A 349 19.94 13.37 -12.49
C ILE A 349 19.84 13.98 -13.89
N VAL A 350 18.65 14.41 -14.32
CA VAL A 350 18.41 15.00 -15.65
C VAL A 350 18.93 16.43 -15.76
N GLU A 351 18.64 17.28 -14.77
CA GLU A 351 18.98 18.71 -14.81
C GLU A 351 20.36 19.01 -14.20
N GLY A 352 20.88 18.15 -13.32
CA GLY A 352 22.20 18.25 -12.68
C GLY A 352 22.33 19.39 -11.67
N VAL A 353 22.16 20.62 -12.14
CA VAL A 353 22.28 21.88 -11.37
C VAL A 353 21.07 22.13 -10.45
N TRP A 354 19.92 21.50 -10.73
CA TRP A 354 18.67 21.69 -9.96
C TRP A 354 18.87 21.50 -8.45
N ASP A 355 18.34 22.43 -7.65
CA ASP A 355 18.30 22.32 -6.19
C ASP A 355 16.94 21.75 -5.73
N PRO A 356 16.90 20.55 -5.10
CA PRO A 356 15.69 20.00 -4.52
C PRO A 356 15.19 20.72 -3.26
N LEU A 357 16.00 21.55 -2.59
CA LEU A 357 15.66 22.07 -1.25
C LEU A 357 14.35 22.89 -1.20
N PRO A 358 14.10 23.91 -2.05
CA PRO A 358 12.84 24.66 -2.01
C PRO A 358 11.62 23.74 -2.19
N TYR A 359 11.73 22.77 -3.09
CA TYR A 359 10.68 21.80 -3.36
C TYR A 359 10.46 20.83 -2.18
N MET A 360 11.52 20.38 -1.49
CA MET A 360 11.37 19.58 -0.27
C MET A 360 10.68 20.36 0.86
N LEU A 361 10.88 21.67 0.94
CA LEU A 361 10.16 22.54 1.88
C LEU A 361 8.67 22.68 1.49
N GLU A 362 8.35 22.78 0.21
CA GLU A 362 6.95 22.68 -0.27
C GLU A 362 6.30 21.34 0.12
N LEU A 363 7.05 20.22 0.10
CA LEU A 363 6.54 18.91 0.54
C LEU A 363 6.15 18.91 2.03
N LEU A 364 6.84 19.65 2.91
CA LEU A 364 6.42 19.77 4.32
C LEU A 364 5.01 20.36 4.43
N ASN A 365 4.69 21.36 3.59
CA ASN A 365 3.37 21.98 3.54
C ASN A 365 2.33 21.06 2.88
N LYS A 366 2.64 20.49 1.70
CA LYS A 366 1.76 19.54 0.97
C LYS A 366 1.37 18.33 1.82
N TYR A 367 2.29 17.84 2.66
CA TYR A 367 2.09 16.69 3.53
C TYR A 367 1.96 17.05 5.04
N ALA A 368 1.68 18.32 5.37
CA ALA A 368 1.54 18.79 6.77
C ALA A 368 0.42 18.03 7.53
N GLN A 369 -0.67 17.73 6.83
CA GLN A 369 -1.83 16.97 7.35
C GLN A 369 -1.76 15.48 6.99
N ASP A 370 -0.60 14.94 6.65
CA ASP A 370 -0.44 13.51 6.32
C ASP A 370 -0.02 12.67 7.53
N SER A 371 0.20 11.36 7.33
CA SER A 371 0.70 10.52 8.42
C SER A 371 2.08 10.97 8.90
N ASP A 372 2.34 10.91 10.21
CA ASP A 372 3.60 11.40 10.80
C ASP A 372 4.85 10.68 10.26
N HIS A 373 4.69 9.45 9.75
CA HIS A 373 5.74 8.74 9.00
C HIS A 373 6.21 9.53 7.76
N VAL A 374 5.29 10.16 7.02
CA VAL A 374 5.62 10.97 5.84
C VAL A 374 6.34 12.25 6.27
N LYS A 375 5.81 12.97 7.27
CA LYS A 375 6.45 14.18 7.84
C LYS A 375 7.87 13.88 8.33
N GLN A 376 8.04 12.77 9.06
CA GLN A 376 9.34 12.29 9.52
C GLN A 376 10.26 12.00 8.32
N GLN A 377 9.82 11.24 7.32
CA GLN A 377 10.65 10.92 6.15
C GLN A 377 11.05 12.17 5.34
N ILE A 378 10.17 13.18 5.22
CA ILE A 378 10.52 14.48 4.61
C ILE A 378 11.60 15.19 5.43
N ASN A 379 11.40 15.33 6.75
CA ASN A 379 12.39 15.96 7.64
C ASN A 379 13.76 15.27 7.60
N ILE A 380 13.81 13.93 7.56
CA ILE A 380 15.10 13.20 7.42
C ILE A 380 15.73 13.48 6.06
N THR A 381 14.94 13.55 4.98
CA THR A 381 15.47 13.77 3.63
C THR A 381 16.03 15.19 3.49
N ILE A 382 15.34 16.21 4.02
CA ILE A 382 15.83 17.60 4.11
C ILE A 382 17.10 17.68 4.94
N GLY A 383 17.07 17.15 6.17
CA GLY A 383 18.22 17.20 7.08
C GLY A 383 19.44 16.43 6.56
N SER A 384 19.24 15.33 5.84
CA SER A 384 20.31 14.60 5.15
C SER A 384 20.88 15.42 3.98
N TYR A 385 20.05 16.12 3.21
CA TYR A 385 20.53 17.02 2.15
C TYR A 385 21.37 18.18 2.68
N TYR A 386 20.93 18.82 3.77
CA TYR A 386 21.74 19.83 4.46
C TYR A 386 23.07 19.27 4.98
N LEU A 387 23.03 18.11 5.64
CA LEU A 387 24.21 17.44 6.22
C LEU A 387 25.24 17.04 5.15
N PHE A 388 24.77 16.51 4.01
CA PHE A 388 25.61 15.87 3.02
C PHE A 388 25.98 16.76 1.84
N GLU A 389 25.02 17.48 1.27
CA GLU A 389 25.22 18.21 0.01
C GLU A 389 25.49 19.70 0.26
N MET A 390 24.87 20.30 1.27
CA MET A 390 25.11 21.71 1.65
C MET A 390 26.24 21.88 2.69
N GLN A 391 26.58 20.83 3.44
CA GLN A 391 27.48 20.85 4.61
C GLN A 391 27.04 21.83 5.73
N ASP A 392 25.73 22.11 5.80
CA ASP A 392 25.10 22.96 6.80
C ASP A 392 24.65 22.10 7.99
N ILE A 393 25.48 22.10 9.04
CA ILE A 393 25.25 21.27 10.22
C ILE A 393 24.07 21.78 11.07
N LEU A 394 23.76 23.08 11.06
CA LEU A 394 22.75 23.67 11.93
C LEU A 394 21.34 23.41 11.40
N ASN A 395 21.11 23.63 10.11
CA ASN A 395 19.87 23.22 9.46
C ASN A 395 19.70 21.69 9.49
N ALA A 396 20.79 20.92 9.28
CA ALA A 396 20.75 19.46 9.45
C ALA A 396 20.26 19.04 10.85
N CYS A 397 20.83 19.63 11.92
CA CYS A 397 20.42 19.42 13.30
C CYS A 397 18.94 19.75 13.53
N GLN A 398 18.44 20.87 12.98
CA GLN A 398 17.04 21.29 13.12
C GLN A 398 16.07 20.27 12.52
N TYR A 399 16.23 19.94 11.24
CA TYR A 399 15.32 19.01 10.55
C TYR A 399 15.44 17.57 11.06
N ILE A 400 16.65 17.09 11.40
CA ILE A 400 16.82 15.76 12.00
C ILE A 400 16.22 15.72 13.41
N THR A 401 16.38 16.76 14.22
CA THR A 401 15.74 16.85 15.55
C THR A 401 14.21 16.82 15.44
N ASN A 402 13.63 17.51 14.45
CA ASN A 402 12.19 17.43 14.17
C ASN A 402 11.76 16.01 13.74
N ALA A 403 12.54 15.33 12.90
CA ALA A 403 12.31 13.92 12.58
C ALA A 403 12.38 13.00 13.80
N ILE A 404 13.34 13.22 14.72
CA ILE A 404 13.47 12.43 15.95
C ILE A 404 12.27 12.66 16.86
N LYS A 405 11.88 13.93 17.12
CA LYS A 405 10.72 14.31 17.95
C LYS A 405 9.43 13.59 17.54
N ILE A 406 9.21 13.37 16.24
CA ILE A 406 8.03 12.65 15.73
C ILE A 406 7.99 11.17 16.16
N LYS A 407 9.11 10.44 16.03
CA LYS A 407 9.20 9.03 16.45
C LYS A 407 10.67 8.63 16.70
N PRO A 408 11.17 8.74 17.94
CA PRO A 408 12.60 8.58 18.25
C PRO A 408 13.19 7.17 18.04
N ASN A 409 12.35 6.16 17.78
CA ASN A 409 12.77 4.79 17.50
C ASN A 409 12.36 4.29 16.10
N ALA A 410 12.22 5.20 15.14
CA ALA A 410 11.90 4.84 13.76
C ALA A 410 13.10 4.20 13.02
N LYS A 411 12.86 3.06 12.37
CA LYS A 411 13.83 2.42 11.45
C LYS A 411 14.29 3.36 10.32
N ALA A 412 13.44 4.32 9.92
CA ALA A 412 13.79 5.36 8.95
C ALA A 412 15.01 6.23 9.37
N LEU A 413 15.31 6.35 10.67
CA LEU A 413 16.48 7.05 11.20
C LEU A 413 17.71 6.13 11.33
N ARG A 414 17.52 4.85 11.67
CA ARG A 414 18.63 3.86 11.81
C ARG A 414 19.12 3.29 10.48
N GLU A 415 18.26 3.23 9.46
CA GLU A 415 18.54 2.67 8.13
C GLU A 415 18.08 3.61 7.00
N HIS A 416 18.24 4.93 7.18
CA HIS A 416 17.89 5.90 6.14
C HIS A 416 18.60 5.54 4.84
N PHE A 417 17.88 5.54 3.71
CA PHE A 417 18.48 5.43 2.39
C PHE A 417 18.56 6.83 1.81
N ASP A 418 19.77 7.36 1.70
CA ASP A 418 19.99 8.69 1.13
C ASP A 418 19.61 8.69 -0.35
N LEU A 419 18.78 9.67 -0.74
CA LEU A 419 18.16 9.70 -2.05
C LEU A 419 19.14 10.07 -3.17
N PHE A 420 20.13 10.90 -2.86
CA PHE A 420 21.03 11.52 -3.83
C PHE A 420 22.34 10.73 -3.96
N ARG A 421 22.86 10.22 -2.84
CA ARG A 421 24.07 9.39 -2.76
C ARG A 421 23.81 7.89 -2.91
N GLY A 422 22.57 7.43 -2.69
CA GLY A 422 22.14 6.07 -3.02
C GLY A 422 22.67 4.96 -2.10
N TYR A 423 23.11 5.28 -0.88
CA TYR A 423 23.53 4.32 0.14
C TYR A 423 22.74 4.47 1.45
N ARG A 424 22.89 3.52 2.39
CA ARG A 424 22.22 3.58 3.70
C ARG A 424 23.11 4.18 4.77
N VAL A 425 22.49 4.97 5.66
CA VAL A 425 23.12 5.58 6.84
C VAL A 425 22.28 5.37 8.10
N ASN A 426 22.96 5.34 9.24
CA ASN A 426 22.36 5.55 10.55
C ASN A 426 22.50 7.05 10.87
N ILE A 427 21.38 7.78 10.82
CA ILE A 427 21.33 9.24 10.95
C ILE A 427 21.91 9.70 12.28
N TYR A 428 21.60 9.00 13.39
CA TYR A 428 22.14 9.35 14.71
C TYR A 428 23.66 9.27 14.76
N HIS A 429 24.23 8.20 14.19
CA HIS A 429 25.68 7.99 14.18
C HIS A 429 26.38 9.04 13.32
N VAL A 430 25.89 9.28 12.10
CA VAL A 430 26.54 10.19 11.17
C VAL A 430 26.40 11.64 11.62
N LEU A 431 25.23 12.07 12.11
CA LEU A 431 25.05 13.42 12.63
C LEU A 431 25.90 13.67 13.87
N ALA A 432 25.92 12.74 14.85
CA ALA A 432 26.76 12.89 16.04
C ALA A 432 28.26 12.92 15.70
N LYS A 433 28.70 12.13 14.71
CA LYS A 433 30.10 12.16 14.21
C LYS A 433 30.43 13.49 13.53
N GLU A 434 29.55 14.03 12.71
CA GLU A 434 29.78 15.30 12.01
C GLU A 434 29.79 16.48 12.99
N ILE A 435 28.86 16.54 13.95
CA ILE A 435 28.88 17.57 15.01
C ILE A 435 30.19 17.51 15.79
N ALA A 436 30.69 16.31 16.14
CA ALA A 436 31.96 16.16 16.85
C ALA A 436 33.16 16.67 16.03
N PHE A 437 33.20 16.36 14.73
CA PHE A 437 34.24 16.84 13.81
C PHE A 437 34.19 18.37 13.62
N VAL A 438 32.99 18.93 13.44
CA VAL A 438 32.78 20.38 13.30
C VAL A 438 33.18 21.11 14.58
N LYS A 439 32.79 20.61 15.76
CA LYS A 439 33.23 21.18 17.05
C LYS A 439 34.75 21.09 17.26
N GLN A 440 35.43 20.08 16.72
CA GLN A 440 36.90 19.97 16.80
C GLN A 440 37.62 20.95 15.85
N THR A 441 37.02 21.26 14.69
CA THR A 441 37.70 21.98 13.59
C THR A 441 37.25 23.43 13.39
N LYS A 442 36.08 23.81 13.92
CA LYS A 442 35.41 25.09 13.66
C LYS A 442 34.78 25.70 14.93
N SER A 443 35.20 25.31 16.13
CA SER A 443 34.62 25.81 17.40
C SER A 443 34.52 27.32 17.53
N THR A 444 35.47 28.07 16.94
CA THR A 444 35.51 29.54 16.97
C THR A 444 34.60 30.23 15.93
N ILE A 445 33.80 29.47 15.18
CA ILE A 445 32.90 30.00 14.15
C ILE A 445 31.45 30.11 14.67
N PHE A 446 31.06 29.26 15.63
CA PHE A 446 29.70 29.17 16.14
C PHE A 446 29.46 30.10 17.33
N SER A 447 28.23 30.58 17.48
CA SER A 447 27.77 31.23 18.70
C SER A 447 27.57 30.23 19.85
N ASP A 448 27.41 30.73 21.08
CA ASP A 448 27.08 29.88 22.24
C ASP A 448 25.72 29.18 22.04
N ASP A 449 24.71 29.87 21.49
CA ASP A 449 23.39 29.32 21.15
C ASP A 449 23.49 28.18 20.11
N GLU A 450 24.30 28.36 19.06
CA GLU A 450 24.56 27.34 18.04
C GLU A 450 25.30 26.14 18.64
N MET A 451 26.25 26.38 19.54
CA MET A 451 26.94 25.33 20.29
C MET A 451 26.01 24.58 21.24
N GLU A 452 25.01 25.24 21.84
CA GLU A 452 23.95 24.58 22.62
C GLU A 452 23.10 23.66 21.72
N ILE A 453 22.61 24.14 20.57
CA ILE A 453 21.85 23.34 19.59
C ILE A 453 22.65 22.10 19.15
N LEU A 454 23.95 22.25 18.89
CA LEU A 454 24.86 21.15 18.55
C LEU A 454 25.03 20.16 19.72
N ASN A 455 25.19 20.65 20.95
CA ASN A 455 25.29 19.81 22.16
C ASN A 455 24.02 18.97 22.38
N ASP A 456 22.86 19.60 22.33
CA ASP A 456 21.57 18.95 22.56
C ASP A 456 21.24 17.94 21.46
N THR A 457 21.59 18.24 20.21
CA THR A 457 21.42 17.30 19.10
C THR A 457 22.32 16.05 19.26
N VAL A 458 23.56 16.20 19.74
CA VAL A 458 24.42 15.05 20.09
C VAL A 458 23.84 14.24 21.25
N GLN A 459 23.36 14.89 22.31
CA GLN A 459 22.70 14.20 23.42
C GLN A 459 21.47 13.42 22.95
N LEU A 460 20.63 14.03 22.11
CA LEU A 460 19.44 13.41 21.54
C LEU A 460 19.79 12.20 20.65
N CYS A 461 20.87 12.29 19.87
CA CYS A 461 21.35 11.16 19.07
C CYS A 461 21.86 10.01 19.95
N ASN A 462 22.69 10.30 20.95
CA ASN A 462 23.25 9.29 21.86
C ASN A 462 22.17 8.58 22.68
N ARG A 463 21.14 9.31 23.14
CA ARG A 463 19.99 8.73 23.89
C ARG A 463 19.15 7.74 23.07
N ASN A 464 19.11 7.87 21.74
CA ASN A 464 18.26 7.05 20.86
C ASN A 464 19.01 5.98 20.06
N CYS A 465 20.35 6.07 19.97
CA CYS A 465 21.18 5.12 19.23
C CYS A 465 21.78 4.06 20.17
N THR A 466 20.93 3.12 20.60
CA THR A 466 21.27 1.98 21.48
C THR A 466 22.41 1.09 20.99
N ASP A 467 22.78 1.20 19.72
CA ASP A 467 23.65 0.26 19.01
C ASP A 467 25.01 0.89 18.66
N LEU A 468 25.33 2.06 19.20
CA LEU A 468 26.65 2.67 19.04
C LEU A 468 27.71 1.90 19.86
N PRO A 469 28.78 1.37 19.26
CA PRO A 469 30.02 1.21 20.02
C PRO A 469 30.44 2.60 20.51
N SER A 470 30.95 2.68 21.74
CA SER A 470 31.39 3.94 22.35
C SER A 470 32.47 4.58 21.47
N ILE A 471 32.11 5.66 20.75
CA ILE A 471 32.99 6.27 19.75
C ILE A 471 34.23 6.81 20.44
N SER A 472 35.35 6.09 20.29
CA SER A 472 36.64 6.61 20.71
C SER A 472 37.04 7.77 19.78
N THR A 473 37.52 8.88 20.34
CA THR A 473 37.91 10.07 19.56
C THR A 473 39.02 9.76 18.54
N SER A 474 39.79 8.69 18.76
CA SER A 474 40.79 8.15 17.84
C SER A 474 40.23 7.63 16.50
N GLU A 475 39.00 7.11 16.44
CA GLU A 475 38.43 6.53 15.21
C GLU A 475 37.79 7.57 14.26
N LEU A 476 37.82 8.85 14.62
CA LEU A 476 37.22 9.92 13.82
C LEU A 476 37.95 10.13 12.48
N HIS A 477 39.28 9.96 12.45
CA HIS A 477 40.15 10.52 11.40
C HIS A 477 40.35 9.65 10.13
N THR A 478 39.94 8.37 10.11
CA THR A 478 40.28 7.44 9.00
C THR A 478 39.16 7.17 7.99
N SER A 479 37.92 7.64 8.23
CA SER A 479 36.74 7.25 7.44
C SER A 479 36.13 8.36 6.57
N SER A 480 36.80 9.51 6.42
CA SER A 480 36.22 10.73 5.80
C SER A 480 36.12 10.70 4.26
N GLN A 481 36.58 9.62 3.59
CA GLN A 481 36.25 9.36 2.18
C GLN A 481 35.67 7.95 1.96
N PRO A 482 34.35 7.81 1.78
CA PRO A 482 33.78 6.61 1.17
C PRO A 482 34.18 6.58 -0.32
N SER A 483 35.29 5.89 -0.63
CA SER A 483 35.86 5.94 -1.98
C SER A 483 34.87 5.43 -3.05
N ALA A 484 34.54 6.31 -4.01
CA ALA A 484 33.50 6.05 -5.02
C ALA A 484 33.78 4.80 -5.89
N LYS A 485 35.03 4.33 -5.96
CA LYS A 485 35.43 3.09 -6.65
C LYS A 485 34.66 1.86 -6.13
N SER A 486 34.45 1.77 -4.81
CA SER A 486 33.72 0.65 -4.18
C SER A 486 32.31 0.45 -4.77
N PHE A 487 31.63 1.55 -5.11
CA PHE A 487 30.26 1.52 -5.63
C PHE A 487 30.16 0.95 -7.05
N HIS A 488 31.14 1.25 -7.92
CA HIS A 488 31.19 0.66 -9.26
C HIS A 488 31.46 -0.85 -9.22
N ASP A 489 32.36 -1.30 -8.33
CA ASP A 489 32.72 -2.71 -8.24
C ASP A 489 31.63 -3.55 -7.59
N TYR A 490 30.87 -3.02 -6.62
CA TYR A 490 29.69 -3.71 -6.06
C TYR A 490 28.63 -4.01 -7.15
N HIS A 491 28.43 -3.09 -8.11
CA HIS A 491 27.52 -3.30 -9.23
C HIS A 491 28.10 -4.19 -10.35
N ARG A 492 29.42 -4.33 -10.48
CA ARG A 492 30.06 -5.32 -11.38
C ARG A 492 30.10 -6.72 -10.79
N GLY A 493 30.38 -6.86 -9.50
CA GLY A 493 30.55 -8.16 -8.82
C GLY A 493 29.35 -9.10 -8.93
N SER A 494 28.14 -8.54 -8.96
CA SER A 494 26.89 -9.30 -9.15
C SER A 494 26.71 -9.92 -10.54
N VAL A 495 27.57 -9.62 -11.53
CA VAL A 495 27.41 -10.10 -12.92
C VAL A 495 28.25 -11.35 -13.21
N ASN A 496 29.43 -11.49 -12.61
CA ASN A 496 30.36 -12.58 -12.93
C ASN A 496 30.14 -13.87 -12.11
N ALA A 497 29.21 -13.86 -11.15
CA ALA A 497 28.97 -14.96 -10.21
C ALA A 497 27.85 -15.94 -10.64
N LYS A 498 27.75 -16.26 -11.94
CA LYS A 498 26.92 -17.37 -12.49
C LYS A 498 27.24 -17.57 -13.98
N GLY A 499 28.05 -18.58 -14.33
CA GLY A 499 28.54 -18.73 -15.69
C GLY A 499 29.26 -20.03 -16.04
N ASN A 500 28.82 -21.17 -15.49
CA ASN A 500 29.41 -22.47 -15.86
C ASN A 500 28.35 -23.59 -15.91
N ASN A 501 27.51 -23.54 -16.94
CA ASN A 501 26.70 -24.68 -17.39
C ASN A 501 26.91 -24.80 -18.91
N ARG A 502 27.61 -25.85 -19.34
CA ARG A 502 27.70 -26.23 -20.75
C ARG A 502 26.35 -26.80 -21.19
N SER A 503 25.85 -26.35 -22.34
CA SER A 503 24.86 -27.10 -23.12
C SER A 503 25.31 -27.12 -24.58
N GLU A 504 25.11 -28.25 -25.24
CA GLU A 504 25.61 -28.46 -26.60
C GLU A 504 24.80 -27.70 -27.64
N ARG A 505 25.48 -27.16 -28.67
CA ARG A 505 24.86 -26.90 -29.97
C ARG A 505 25.76 -27.41 -31.09
N GLY A 506 25.13 -28.09 -32.05
CA GLY A 506 25.82 -28.83 -33.10
C GLY A 506 26.52 -27.94 -34.13
N ARG A 507 27.45 -28.56 -34.87
CA ARG A 507 28.14 -28.00 -36.03
C ARG A 507 27.16 -27.68 -37.16
N ILE A 508 27.34 -26.54 -37.82
CA ILE A 508 27.01 -26.35 -39.24
C ILE A 508 28.24 -25.70 -39.91
N ASN A 509 28.59 -26.16 -41.11
CA ASN A 509 29.77 -25.72 -41.87
C ASN A 509 29.52 -24.45 -42.73
N ARG A 510 30.62 -23.95 -43.33
CA ARG A 510 30.81 -22.72 -44.16
C ARG A 510 31.35 -21.54 -43.33
N GLY A 511 32.35 -20.76 -43.79
CA GLY A 511 33.14 -20.82 -45.02
C GLY A 511 34.45 -20.00 -44.87
N SER A 512 35.36 -20.07 -45.84
CA SER A 512 36.77 -19.69 -45.65
C SER A 512 37.12 -18.21 -45.95
N ALA A 513 38.00 -17.64 -45.10
CA ALA A 513 39.05 -16.64 -45.42
C ALA A 513 38.66 -15.20 -45.87
N PRO A 514 39.58 -14.21 -45.82
CA PRO A 514 40.72 -14.01 -44.90
C PRO A 514 40.87 -12.57 -44.31
N ASN A 515 41.75 -12.46 -43.31
CA ASN A 515 42.62 -11.31 -42.94
C ASN A 515 42.20 -9.83 -43.19
N VAL A 516 42.00 -9.07 -42.09
CA VAL A 516 42.80 -7.86 -41.77
C VAL A 516 42.92 -7.73 -40.24
N THR A 517 44.08 -7.32 -39.72
CA THR A 517 44.28 -6.91 -38.32
C THR A 517 45.16 -5.66 -38.22
N PRO A 518 44.83 -4.68 -37.35
CA PRO A 518 45.81 -3.68 -36.88
C PRO A 518 46.35 -4.04 -35.48
N ARG A 519 47.68 -4.04 -35.34
CA ARG A 519 48.38 -4.06 -34.03
C ARG A 519 48.15 -2.74 -33.28
N TRP A 520 48.02 -2.80 -31.96
CA TRP A 520 48.53 -1.79 -31.03
C TRP A 520 49.33 -2.50 -29.91
N PRO A 521 50.33 -1.84 -29.29
CA PRO A 521 51.42 -2.54 -28.59
C PRO A 521 51.12 -2.81 -27.11
N ALA A 522 51.85 -3.79 -26.55
CA ALA A 522 51.93 -4.02 -25.11
C ALA A 522 52.74 -2.92 -24.40
N ARG A 523 52.59 -2.84 -23.07
CA ARG A 523 53.52 -2.18 -22.16
C ARG A 523 53.77 -3.06 -20.94
N ASP A 524 54.97 -2.94 -20.40
CA ASP A 524 55.56 -3.93 -19.50
C ASP A 524 55.03 -3.86 -18.06
N THR A 525 54.98 -5.02 -17.40
CA THR A 525 54.83 -5.13 -15.95
C THR A 525 56.04 -5.85 -15.36
N GLN A 526 57.01 -5.10 -14.84
CA GLN A 526 58.13 -5.68 -14.10
C GLN A 526 57.79 -5.88 -12.63
N ASN A 527 57.91 -7.13 -12.20
CA ASN A 527 58.37 -7.62 -10.89
C ASN A 527 58.49 -6.61 -9.74
N TYR A 528 57.79 -6.91 -8.64
CA TYR A 528 58.46 -6.98 -7.33
C TYR A 528 57.97 -8.21 -6.57
N ALA A 529 58.92 -9.02 -6.08
CA ALA A 529 58.65 -10.22 -5.30
C ALA A 529 59.73 -10.40 -4.22
N ARG A 530 59.30 -10.42 -2.96
CA ARG A 530 59.99 -10.85 -1.71
C ARG A 530 59.00 -10.59 -0.55
N GLY A 531 58.92 -11.41 0.48
CA GLY A 531 59.56 -12.71 0.70
C GLY A 531 58.92 -13.43 1.90
N PHE A 532 59.11 -14.74 2.01
CA PHE A 532 58.69 -15.53 3.17
C PHE A 532 59.67 -15.39 4.34
N HIS A 533 59.18 -15.51 5.57
CA HIS A 533 59.96 -16.04 6.68
C HIS A 533 59.10 -17.00 7.53
N GLN A 534 59.72 -18.08 7.99
CA GLN A 534 59.14 -19.04 8.94
C GLN A 534 59.62 -18.72 10.36
N GLY A 535 58.84 -19.11 11.37
CA GLY A 535 59.23 -19.01 12.79
C GLY A 535 58.30 -19.84 13.69
N SER A 536 58.83 -20.94 14.20
CA SER A 536 58.29 -21.73 15.34
C SER A 536 59.35 -21.68 16.47
N VAL A 537 59.16 -22.10 17.73
CA VAL A 537 58.29 -23.13 18.34
C VAL A 537 57.95 -22.73 19.80
N ASN A 538 56.87 -23.32 20.34
CA ASN A 538 56.52 -23.61 21.75
C ASN A 538 55.19 -22.98 22.20
N ALA A 539 54.16 -23.65 22.75
CA ALA A 539 53.92 -25.00 23.32
C ALA A 539 53.79 -25.07 24.85
N GLU A 540 52.54 -25.00 25.32
CA GLU A 540 51.92 -25.70 26.46
C GLU A 540 50.40 -25.66 26.20
N GLY A 541 49.61 -26.72 26.38
CA GLY A 541 49.16 -27.28 27.67
C GLY A 541 47.81 -26.63 28.03
N ILE A 542 46.64 -27.28 27.90
CA ILE A 542 46.19 -28.48 28.64
C ILE A 542 45.06 -29.21 27.85
N THR A 543 44.92 -30.52 28.05
CA THR A 543 43.81 -31.33 27.49
C THR A 543 42.70 -31.60 28.52
N ARG A 544 41.45 -31.82 28.06
CA ARG A 544 40.69 -33.05 28.39
C ARG A 544 39.41 -33.24 27.55
N ARG A 545 39.00 -34.51 27.41
CA ARG A 545 37.72 -34.95 26.82
C ARG A 545 36.64 -35.08 27.89
N GLY A 546 35.37 -34.96 27.50
CA GLY A 546 34.23 -35.31 28.36
C GLY A 546 32.95 -35.59 27.56
N ARG A 547 32.62 -36.88 27.33
CA ARG A 547 31.28 -37.34 26.95
C ARG A 547 30.59 -37.89 28.19
N THR A 548 29.39 -37.42 28.49
CA THR A 548 28.42 -38.15 29.33
C THR A 548 27.00 -37.84 28.88
N SER A 549 26.07 -38.76 29.18
CA SER A 549 24.65 -38.70 28.85
C SER A 549 23.82 -38.98 30.09
N ASN A 550 22.74 -38.24 30.30
CA ASN A 550 21.49 -38.64 31.00
C ASN A 550 20.44 -37.53 30.75
N ARG A 551 19.12 -37.75 30.61
CA ARG A 551 18.11 -38.56 31.34
C ARG A 551 17.69 -37.97 32.69
N GLY A 552 16.37 -37.76 32.84
CA GLY A 552 15.69 -37.25 34.04
C GLY A 552 15.51 -35.72 34.02
N SER A 553 14.43 -35.13 34.56
CA SER A 553 13.20 -35.74 35.10
C SER A 553 12.03 -34.73 35.04
N ILE A 554 10.79 -35.23 34.99
CA ILE A 554 9.55 -34.45 35.10
C ILE A 554 9.13 -34.35 36.57
N PRO A 555 8.61 -33.20 37.03
CA PRO A 555 7.62 -33.13 38.10
C PRO A 555 6.22 -32.87 37.52
N ASN A 556 5.23 -33.68 37.92
CA ASN A 556 3.81 -33.40 37.64
C ASN A 556 3.30 -32.34 38.61
N HIS A 557 2.23 -31.60 38.24
CA HIS A 557 1.05 -31.52 39.09
C HIS A 557 -0.20 -31.12 38.29
N ILE A 558 -1.26 -31.92 38.42
CA ILE A 558 -2.63 -31.66 37.97
C ILE A 558 -3.54 -32.14 39.10
N PRO A 559 -4.48 -31.34 39.60
CA PRO A 559 -5.72 -31.84 40.19
C PRO A 559 -6.77 -32.01 39.07
N ARG A 560 -7.44 -33.17 39.06
CA ARG A 560 -8.57 -33.43 38.15
C ARG A 560 -9.84 -32.75 38.68
N ASN A 561 -10.83 -32.57 37.81
CA ASN A 561 -12.19 -32.93 38.21
C ASN A 561 -12.85 -33.78 37.11
N VAL A 562 -13.91 -34.49 37.45
CA VAL A 562 -14.44 -35.63 36.67
C VAL A 562 -15.95 -35.55 36.55
N ASP A 563 -16.48 -35.71 35.34
CA ASP A 563 -17.69 -36.50 35.05
C ASP A 563 -17.65 -36.84 33.54
N ASN A 564 -17.60 -38.12 33.16
CA ASN A 564 -18.70 -39.09 33.09
C ASN A 564 -19.64 -38.89 31.90
N THR A 565 -19.39 -39.66 30.83
CA THR A 565 -20.48 -40.28 30.06
C THR A 565 -20.01 -41.57 29.42
N GLN A 566 -20.79 -42.63 29.59
CA GLN A 566 -20.67 -43.88 28.84
C GLN A 566 -21.28 -43.64 27.43
N GLY A 567 -20.90 -44.32 26.35
CA GLY A 567 -19.98 -45.45 26.24
C GLY A 567 -20.63 -46.63 25.53
N ARG A 568 -20.47 -46.72 24.19
CA ARG A 568 -20.72 -47.95 23.43
C ARG A 568 -19.94 -47.94 22.11
N ALA A 569 -19.38 -49.09 21.75
CA ALA A 569 -18.63 -49.29 20.51
C ALA A 569 -19.06 -50.61 19.85
N GLN A 570 -19.26 -50.56 18.54
CA GLN A 570 -19.32 -51.64 17.54
C GLN A 570 -19.71 -50.98 16.19
N GLY A 571 -19.27 -51.43 15.03
CA GLY A 571 -18.33 -52.52 14.73
C GLY A 571 -18.61 -53.09 13.33
N CYS A 572 -17.57 -53.28 12.51
CA CYS A 572 -17.66 -53.66 11.09
C CYS A 572 -18.29 -52.56 10.18
N GLY A 573 -18.10 -52.58 8.85
CA GLY A 573 -17.34 -53.53 8.03
C GLY A 573 -16.99 -52.98 6.64
N ARG A 574 -16.22 -53.76 5.86
CA ARG A 574 -15.83 -53.42 4.48
C ARG A 574 -17.02 -53.47 3.52
N THR A 575 -17.01 -52.59 2.52
CA THR A 575 -17.39 -52.96 1.14
C THR A 575 -16.69 -52.06 0.12
N SER A 576 -16.13 -52.67 -0.92
CA SER A 576 -15.73 -51.99 -2.15
C SER A 576 -16.88 -52.12 -3.16
N ARG A 577 -17.08 -51.12 -4.02
CA ARG A 577 -17.83 -51.30 -5.28
C ARG A 577 -17.28 -50.40 -6.38
N GLU A 578 -17.03 -51.02 -7.52
CA GLU A 578 -16.85 -50.36 -8.80
C GLU A 578 -18.21 -50.04 -9.42
N LEU A 579 -18.23 -49.07 -10.35
CA LEU A 579 -19.10 -48.95 -11.53
C LEU A 579 -18.61 -47.65 -12.23
N GLN A 580 -17.71 -47.77 -13.19
CA GLN A 580 -17.97 -47.93 -14.63
C GLN A 580 -18.44 -46.65 -15.34
N SER A 581 -18.10 -46.57 -16.62
CA SER A 581 -18.18 -45.38 -17.46
C SER A 581 -19.57 -45.17 -18.07
N ASN A 582 -19.83 -43.93 -18.50
CA ASN A 582 -20.63 -43.73 -19.69
C ASN A 582 -20.04 -42.63 -20.57
N ARG A 583 -19.97 -42.89 -21.89
CA ARG A 583 -19.60 -41.90 -22.91
C ARG A 583 -20.86 -41.55 -23.70
N GLY A 584 -21.24 -40.28 -23.72
CA GLY A 584 -22.25 -39.77 -24.65
C GLY A 584 -21.58 -38.91 -25.72
N SER A 585 -21.82 -39.20 -26.99
CA SER A 585 -21.36 -38.39 -28.12
C SER A 585 -22.52 -37.96 -28.98
N CYS A 586 -22.69 -36.65 -29.17
CA CYS A 586 -23.55 -36.11 -30.21
C CYS A 586 -22.69 -35.34 -31.21
N LYS A 587 -22.58 -35.89 -32.43
CA LYS A 587 -22.45 -35.06 -33.64
C LYS A 587 -23.86 -34.91 -34.17
N GLU A 588 -24.24 -33.73 -34.62
CA GLU A 588 -24.99 -33.62 -35.87
C GLU A 588 -24.83 -32.23 -36.48
N SER A 589 -25.21 -32.10 -37.75
CA SER A 589 -24.80 -30.98 -38.61
C SER A 589 -25.85 -30.70 -39.68
N HIS A 590 -26.25 -29.45 -39.83
CA HIS A 590 -26.94 -28.97 -41.03
C HIS A 590 -26.34 -27.64 -41.52
N SER A 591 -26.72 -27.25 -42.75
CA SER A 591 -25.94 -26.36 -43.62
C SER A 591 -26.83 -25.67 -44.67
N LEU A 592 -26.23 -24.76 -45.47
CA LEU A 592 -26.86 -23.93 -46.51
C LEU A 592 -27.73 -22.78 -45.93
N SER A 593 -27.91 -21.61 -46.56
CA SER A 593 -27.42 -20.99 -47.82
C SER A 593 -27.30 -19.45 -47.59
N ALA A 594 -26.51 -18.59 -48.25
CA ALA A 594 -25.71 -18.56 -49.50
C ALA A 594 -26.28 -17.67 -50.66
N SER A 595 -26.04 -16.34 -50.58
CA SER A 595 -25.99 -15.34 -51.70
C SER A 595 -25.26 -14.07 -51.17
N ARG A 596 -24.28 -13.43 -51.87
CA ARG A 596 -24.29 -12.63 -53.13
C ARG A 596 -25.23 -11.40 -53.04
N ASN A 597 -24.91 -10.16 -53.48
CA ASN A 597 -23.81 -9.53 -54.27
C ASN A 597 -23.96 -7.97 -54.16
N THR A 598 -23.10 -7.00 -54.54
CA THR A 598 -21.73 -6.88 -55.13
C THR A 598 -21.20 -5.42 -55.01
N GLY A 599 -19.87 -5.22 -54.91
CA GLY A 599 -19.14 -3.97 -55.30
C GLY A 599 -19.10 -2.81 -54.29
N GLY A 600 -18.16 -1.84 -54.39
CA GLY A 600 -16.95 -1.76 -55.23
C GLY A 600 -16.32 -0.35 -55.36
N SER A 601 -14.98 -0.27 -55.50
CA SER A 601 -14.14 0.96 -55.71
C SER A 601 -14.11 1.98 -54.54
N GLY A 602 -13.13 2.90 -54.42
CA GLY A 602 -11.87 3.11 -55.15
C GLY A 602 -11.18 4.46 -54.78
N PHE A 603 -9.95 4.69 -55.28
CA PHE A 603 -9.14 5.94 -55.16
C PHE A 603 -8.60 6.31 -53.76
N THR A 604 -7.64 7.26 -53.61
CA THR A 604 -6.18 7.13 -53.89
C THR A 604 -5.35 8.30 -53.30
N ASN A 605 -4.18 7.97 -52.74
CA ASN A 605 -2.92 8.77 -52.71
C ASN A 605 -2.85 10.16 -52.02
N ARG A 606 -1.57 10.51 -51.70
CA ARG A 606 -1.00 11.83 -51.34
C ARG A 606 -1.32 12.44 -49.97
N GLU A 607 -0.47 13.30 -49.42
CA GLU A 607 1.00 13.42 -49.36
C GLU A 607 1.33 14.65 -48.47
N GLN A 608 2.35 14.56 -47.60
CA GLN A 608 3.16 15.67 -47.03
C GLN A 608 2.48 16.88 -46.34
N GLY A 609 3.01 17.33 -45.19
CA GLY A 609 2.58 18.57 -44.54
C GLY A 609 3.26 18.85 -43.18
N VAL A 610 4.38 19.58 -43.19
CA VAL A 610 5.19 19.92 -41.99
C VAL A 610 5.27 21.45 -41.83
N GLN A 611 5.53 21.94 -40.60
CA GLN A 611 5.65 23.35 -40.17
C GLN A 611 4.30 24.12 -40.13
N LYS A 612 4.09 25.14 -39.27
CA LYS A 612 5.01 25.94 -38.42
C LYS A 612 4.26 26.60 -37.25
N MET A 613 4.98 26.98 -36.19
CA MET A 613 4.48 27.94 -35.20
C MET A 613 4.32 29.35 -35.81
N ARG A 614 3.35 30.14 -35.33
CA ARG A 614 3.56 31.57 -35.06
C ARG A 614 2.57 32.12 -34.03
N SER A 615 3.09 32.98 -33.16
CA SER A 615 2.37 33.71 -32.12
C SER A 615 1.79 35.02 -32.65
N VAL A 616 0.61 35.41 -32.15
CA VAL A 616 0.18 36.83 -32.02
C VAL A 616 -0.46 37.01 -30.65
N SER A 617 -0.32 38.21 -30.08
CA SER A 617 -0.67 38.56 -28.71
C SER A 617 -1.89 39.48 -28.60
N HIS A 618 -2.68 39.25 -27.54
CA HIS A 618 -3.40 40.26 -26.75
C HIS A 618 -4.61 41.05 -27.33
N ASN A 619 -5.55 41.28 -26.39
CA ASN A 619 -6.30 42.51 -26.11
C ASN A 619 -7.77 42.70 -26.55
N VAL A 620 -8.59 42.92 -25.49
CA VAL A 620 -9.62 43.99 -25.30
C VAL A 620 -11.12 43.65 -25.43
N SER A 621 -11.81 43.89 -24.29
CA SER A 621 -13.22 44.20 -23.99
C SER A 621 -14.40 43.43 -24.61
N LEU A 622 -15.11 42.70 -23.72
CA LEU A 622 -16.48 42.99 -23.27
C LEU A 622 -17.47 43.69 -24.22
N SER A 623 -18.58 43.00 -24.51
CA SER A 623 -19.93 43.58 -24.68
C SER A 623 -20.99 42.51 -24.36
N ASP A 624 -22.05 42.87 -23.66
CA ASP A 624 -23.05 41.91 -23.12
C ASP A 624 -24.13 41.50 -24.14
N ASN A 625 -24.58 40.23 -24.08
CA ASN A 625 -25.97 39.83 -23.76
C ASN A 625 -26.28 38.34 -24.01
N ASP A 626 -27.16 37.80 -23.15
CA ASP A 626 -28.18 36.73 -23.34
C ASP A 626 -27.86 35.39 -24.07
N GLY A 627 -28.33 34.27 -23.48
CA GLY A 627 -28.62 33.04 -24.24
C GLY A 627 -28.27 31.68 -23.62
N GLU A 628 -29.17 31.16 -22.76
CA GLU A 628 -29.44 29.74 -22.48
C GLU A 628 -28.31 28.67 -22.36
N ALA A 629 -28.14 28.19 -21.12
CA ALA A 629 -28.10 26.77 -20.72
C ALA A 629 -27.28 25.72 -21.52
N MET A 630 -26.17 25.27 -20.94
CA MET A 630 -25.86 23.83 -20.87
C MET A 630 -25.18 23.45 -19.54
N VAL A 631 -25.49 22.26 -19.04
CA VAL A 631 -24.99 21.73 -17.75
C VAL A 631 -23.76 20.84 -17.99
N ALA A 632 -22.61 21.24 -17.45
CA ALA A 632 -21.42 20.40 -17.32
C ALA A 632 -20.66 20.78 -16.03
N CYS A 633 -20.15 19.79 -15.29
CA CYS A 633 -19.66 19.98 -13.93
C CYS A 633 -18.36 20.80 -13.85
N SER A 634 -18.36 21.86 -13.05
CA SER A 634 -17.15 22.58 -12.63
C SER A 634 -16.99 22.50 -11.10
N LEU A 635 -15.89 21.90 -10.63
CA LEU A 635 -15.56 21.82 -9.20
C LEU A 635 -14.10 22.21 -8.95
N VAL A 636 -13.75 23.41 -9.43
CA VAL A 636 -12.48 24.08 -9.09
C VAL A 636 -12.75 24.99 -7.88
N ARG A 637 -12.45 24.51 -6.66
CA ARG A 637 -12.57 25.32 -5.44
C ARG A 637 -11.38 26.29 -5.32
N THR A 638 -11.63 27.56 -5.63
CA THR A 638 -10.66 28.66 -5.52
C THR A 638 -10.38 29.00 -4.05
N PHE A 639 -9.11 28.95 -3.62
CA PHE A 639 -8.67 29.54 -2.36
C PHE A 639 -7.98 30.89 -2.60
N LYS A 640 -8.64 31.98 -2.21
CA LYS A 640 -8.06 33.31 -2.00
C LYS A 640 -8.84 34.05 -0.91
N ASN A 641 -8.18 35.04 -0.31
CA ASN A 641 -8.71 36.00 0.66
C ASN A 641 -9.10 35.40 2.03
N LEU A 642 -8.11 35.30 2.92
CA LEU A 642 -8.26 35.76 4.30
C LEU A 642 -6.91 36.36 4.73
N ASP A 643 -6.90 37.67 4.93
CA ASP A 643 -5.74 38.44 5.39
C ASP A 643 -6.23 39.59 6.27
N MET A 644 -5.40 40.00 7.24
CA MET A 644 -5.62 41.06 8.24
C MET A 644 -6.92 41.02 9.07
N GLN A 645 -6.80 40.60 10.33
CA GLN A 645 -7.07 41.52 11.45
C GLN A 645 -6.43 41.05 12.78
N LYS A 646 -5.69 41.99 13.41
CA LYS A 646 -4.87 41.86 14.63
C LYS A 646 -3.56 41.07 14.46
#